data_AF-A0A7Z9H0K4-F1
#
_entry.id   AF-A0A7Z9H0K4-F1
#
_cell.length_a   1.000
_cell.length_b   1.000
_cell.length_c   1.000
_cell.angle_alpha   90.00
_cell.angle_beta   90.00
_cell.angle_gamma   90.00
#
_symmetry.space_group_name_H-M   'P 1'
#
loop_
_entity.id
_entity.type
_entity.pdbx_description
1 polymer ?
#
loop_
_entity_poly.entity_id
_entity_poly.type
_entity_poly.pdbx_seq_one_letter_code
_entity_poly.pdbx_strand_id
1 'polypeptide(L)'
;MDIEQLVLYLDNSDTAAVWLRSLGLEDLPRSHRNLVTVADSGMTLDLVAQLADQLIEHLPQTSHPDMALNNLDRFIAAARNPLSLGTLWERDLQALPTLLQIFSTSQHLTDLLIRDPESYDLLRLTDGQPVARDVLVKEIGSEVSTLTKNADVVTALRRYKDRETLRIAYGDIVRQQHVNTVTRQISFLADAICEAATQVARGKLEKKRGVPRNAEGEPAEFVILALGKLGGSELNYSSDIDLIFLYDGEGKTDGERSLSNQDFFQRLARDIVTLLTESSEIGSVYRVDLKLRPNGEQGAAVLSLPATLRYYDVSGRTWEQQAFVKARPIAGDLELGERFLKQLEPWVYRSYLSRADITEIKALKRRIEKRSKKQGGDELNVKTGLGGIRDIEFVIQFLQLLNGSALPEVRDSNTLRAIEQLESSGCLTMQERTLLEDNYAFLRKIEHRLQIMFDLQTHTLPDNDQETHRLAIRLGYQGNSERTALTAFREDLDQATELNRKILDHLLNDAFRDVEDTAPEVDLILDPNPTTETIESVLAPYGFHDQPAAYRNLMALAEEKIPFLSSRRCHHFLASIGQRLLQAISVTPDPDSTLVNLNQVSDSLGGKGVLWELFSFNPPSLRLYVRLCACSPYLSGLLTSNPGMIDELMDSMVLDKLPSMESLEATLTDLCRGAEDQEPILHSFKNSQHLRVGVRDILSKESLRSTHCCLSNLAEVCLQEITKQQLQRLVRKFGQPTIVSGPHRGEPASLVILAMGKLGGQEPNYHSDLDVVFLYEAEGNTVATEPGKPVSATTNQHFFSELGQRIIRVVNQLGPYGRLYELDPRLRPTGKNGPLAVSLEGFERYFKDGPDQLWERQALCKARTIYGSAAAQQAAQSVVRRIILDRPWKSRRA
;
A
#
# COMPACT_ATOMS: atom_id res chain seq x y z
N MET A 1 -55.08 44.31 -3.71
CA MET A 1 -54.64 45.58 -4.29
C MET A 1 -55.84 46.09 -5.04
N ASP A 2 -56.18 47.37 -4.91
CA ASP A 2 -57.30 47.90 -5.67
C ASP A 2 -56.98 47.89 -7.19
N ILE A 3 -57.97 47.58 -8.04
CA ILE A 3 -57.76 47.40 -9.48
C ILE A 3 -57.32 48.71 -10.13
N GLU A 4 -57.88 49.85 -9.70
CA GLU A 4 -57.47 51.16 -10.21
C GLU A 4 -56.00 51.46 -9.89
N GLN A 5 -55.54 51.07 -8.69
CA GLN A 5 -54.14 51.18 -8.29
C GLN A 5 -53.23 50.24 -9.09
N LEU A 6 -53.66 49.00 -9.35
CA LEU A 6 -52.92 48.05 -10.17
C LEU A 6 -52.74 48.59 -11.60
N VAL A 7 -53.81 49.10 -12.22
CA VAL A 7 -53.76 49.68 -13.58
C VAL A 7 -52.78 50.85 -13.64
N LEU A 8 -52.79 51.73 -12.62
CA LEU A 8 -51.82 52.82 -12.53
C LEU A 8 -50.37 52.32 -12.52
N TYR A 9 -50.08 51.25 -11.76
CA TYR A 9 -48.75 50.65 -11.72
C TYR A 9 -48.36 49.94 -13.03
N LEU A 10 -49.32 49.33 -13.74
CA LEU A 10 -49.07 48.72 -15.04
C LEU A 10 -48.75 49.79 -16.10
N ASP A 11 -49.49 50.89 -16.13
CA ASP A 11 -49.35 51.95 -17.15
C ASP A 11 -48.12 52.84 -16.95
N ASN A 12 -47.66 53.03 -15.71
CA ASN A 12 -46.60 53.97 -15.41
C ASN A 12 -45.51 53.39 -14.49
N SER A 13 -44.34 53.11 -15.09
CA SER A 13 -43.17 52.55 -14.41
C SER A 13 -42.65 53.40 -13.24
N ASP A 14 -42.74 54.73 -13.33
CA ASP A 14 -42.27 55.63 -12.29
C ASP A 14 -43.16 55.55 -11.04
N THR A 15 -44.47 55.40 -11.24
CA THR A 15 -45.41 55.22 -10.13
C THR A 15 -45.30 53.84 -9.48
N ALA A 16 -44.98 52.80 -10.26
CA ALA A 16 -44.74 51.45 -9.75
C ALA A 16 -43.42 51.33 -8.98
N ALA A 17 -42.42 52.16 -9.26
CA ALA A 17 -41.06 52.02 -8.72
C ALA A 17 -40.99 51.99 -7.18
N VAL A 18 -41.79 52.82 -6.49
CA VAL A 18 -41.82 52.84 -5.01
C VAL A 18 -42.40 51.54 -4.45
N TRP A 19 -43.47 51.04 -5.07
CA TRP A 19 -44.09 49.78 -4.68
C TRP A 19 -43.17 48.59 -4.98
N LEU A 20 -42.57 48.50 -6.18
CA LEU A 20 -41.63 47.43 -6.53
C LEU A 20 -40.41 47.39 -5.58
N ARG A 21 -39.88 48.55 -5.17
CA ARG A 21 -38.83 48.61 -4.13
C ARG A 21 -39.30 48.08 -2.79
N SER A 22 -40.56 48.33 -2.40
CA SER A 22 -41.11 47.79 -1.15
C SER A 22 -41.21 46.26 -1.15
N LEU A 23 -41.23 45.64 -2.34
CA LEU A 23 -41.20 44.18 -2.51
C LEU A 23 -39.78 43.58 -2.42
N GLY A 24 -38.75 44.41 -2.26
CA GLY A 24 -37.35 43.97 -2.24
C GLY A 24 -36.72 43.79 -3.64
N LEU A 25 -37.31 44.36 -4.69
CA LEU A 25 -36.80 44.27 -6.06
C LEU A 25 -35.72 45.32 -6.32
N GLU A 26 -34.60 44.89 -6.90
CA GLU A 26 -33.44 45.75 -7.22
C GLU A 26 -33.50 46.25 -8.69
N ASP A 27 -33.87 45.40 -9.65
CA ASP A 27 -33.98 45.73 -11.09
C ASP A 27 -35.41 46.16 -11.44
N LEU A 28 -35.75 47.40 -11.09
CA LEU A 28 -37.10 47.95 -11.26
C LEU A 28 -37.57 47.97 -12.72
N PRO A 29 -36.75 48.38 -13.73
CA PRO A 29 -37.19 48.38 -15.12
C PRO A 29 -37.51 46.98 -15.66
N ARG A 30 -36.80 45.94 -15.22
CA ARG A 30 -37.13 44.57 -15.58
C ARG A 30 -38.36 44.08 -14.82
N SER A 31 -38.43 44.34 -13.52
CA SER A 31 -39.55 43.95 -12.68
C SER A 31 -40.88 44.51 -13.16
N HIS A 32 -40.91 45.79 -13.56
CA HIS A 32 -42.10 46.41 -14.15
C HIS A 32 -42.52 45.70 -15.45
N ARG A 33 -41.57 45.38 -16.33
CA ARG A 33 -41.84 44.62 -17.57
C ARG A 33 -42.39 43.21 -17.29
N ASN A 34 -41.84 42.50 -16.30
CA ASN A 34 -42.36 41.19 -15.91
C ASN A 34 -43.82 41.30 -15.44
N LEU A 35 -44.16 42.32 -14.62
CA LEU A 35 -45.52 42.53 -14.15
C LEU A 35 -46.51 42.84 -15.30
N VAL A 36 -46.10 43.69 -16.25
CA VAL A 36 -46.91 43.98 -17.45
C VAL A 36 -47.13 42.70 -18.27
N THR A 37 -46.09 41.90 -18.46
CA THR A 37 -46.18 40.62 -19.20
C THR A 37 -47.12 39.63 -18.52
N VAL A 38 -47.10 39.58 -17.18
CA VAL A 38 -48.04 38.79 -16.39
C VAL A 38 -49.48 39.27 -16.54
N ALA A 39 -49.71 40.60 -16.57
CA ALA A 39 -51.05 41.14 -16.83
C ALA A 39 -51.54 40.83 -18.25
N ASP A 40 -50.64 40.86 -19.23
CA ASP A 40 -50.91 40.57 -20.64
C ASP A 40 -50.99 39.06 -20.96
N SER A 41 -50.74 38.19 -19.97
CA SER A 41 -50.76 36.72 -20.15
C SER A 41 -52.14 36.11 -20.41
N GLY A 42 -53.20 36.93 -20.35
CA GLY A 42 -54.59 36.50 -20.50
C GLY A 42 -55.30 36.20 -19.17
N MET A 43 -54.67 36.48 -18.02
CA MET A 43 -55.35 36.52 -16.72
C MET A 43 -56.30 37.72 -16.61
N THR A 44 -57.36 37.61 -15.80
CA THR A 44 -58.22 38.76 -15.49
C THR A 44 -57.51 39.70 -14.53
N LEU A 45 -57.81 41.01 -14.60
CA LEU A 45 -57.22 42.01 -13.71
C LEU A 45 -57.50 41.70 -12.22
N ASP A 46 -58.64 41.09 -11.89
CA ASP A 46 -58.95 40.64 -10.53
C ASP A 46 -57.93 39.62 -10.01
N LEU A 47 -57.57 38.62 -10.84
CA LEU A 47 -56.59 37.59 -10.48
C LEU A 47 -55.18 38.18 -10.40
N VAL A 48 -54.83 39.13 -11.27
CA VAL A 48 -53.55 39.83 -11.22
C VAL A 48 -53.47 40.71 -9.96
N ALA A 49 -54.57 41.33 -9.54
CA ALA A 49 -54.64 42.12 -8.31
C ALA A 49 -54.45 41.26 -7.05
N GLN A 50 -55.03 40.05 -7.02
CA GLN A 50 -54.79 39.07 -5.96
C GLN A 50 -53.35 38.55 -5.97
N LEU A 51 -52.80 38.27 -7.16
CA LEU A 51 -51.39 37.91 -7.30
C LEU A 51 -50.49 39.01 -6.73
N ALA A 52 -50.77 40.28 -7.03
CA ALA A 52 -50.03 41.41 -6.50
C ALA A 52 -50.08 41.50 -4.97
N ASP A 53 -51.22 41.17 -4.34
CA ASP A 53 -51.32 41.09 -2.87
C ASP A 53 -50.44 39.99 -2.29
N GLN A 54 -50.47 38.80 -2.88
CA GLN A 54 -49.63 37.71 -2.41
C GLN A 54 -48.14 38.01 -2.62
N LEU A 55 -47.78 38.74 -3.69
CA LEU A 55 -46.40 39.21 -3.89
C LEU A 55 -45.96 40.20 -2.81
N ILE A 56 -46.84 41.08 -2.32
CA ILE A 56 -46.56 41.97 -1.19
C ILE A 56 -46.17 41.19 0.06
N GLU A 57 -46.90 40.10 0.34
CA GLU A 57 -46.67 39.30 1.54
C GLU A 57 -45.40 38.44 1.44
N HIS A 58 -45.19 37.77 0.30
CA HIS A 58 -44.23 36.67 0.21
C HIS A 58 -42.92 37.02 -0.49
N LEU A 59 -42.93 37.93 -1.48
CA LEU A 59 -41.73 38.22 -2.26
C LEU A 59 -40.57 38.80 -1.43
N PRO A 60 -40.79 39.71 -0.45
CA PRO A 60 -39.73 40.24 0.41
C PRO A 60 -39.02 39.20 1.27
N GLN A 61 -39.66 38.05 1.51
CA GLN A 61 -39.13 36.98 2.35
C GLN A 61 -38.25 36.00 1.56
N THR A 62 -38.26 36.12 0.22
CA THR A 62 -37.49 35.24 -0.65
C THR A 62 -36.02 35.61 -0.69
N SER A 63 -35.16 34.63 -1.01
CA SER A 63 -33.72 34.86 -1.10
C SER A 63 -33.29 35.72 -2.29
N HIS A 64 -34.11 35.83 -3.32
CA HIS A 64 -33.81 36.64 -4.51
C HIS A 64 -35.11 37.08 -5.20
N PRO A 65 -35.72 38.19 -4.74
CA PRO A 65 -36.99 38.71 -5.26
C PRO A 65 -37.02 38.87 -6.79
N ASP A 66 -35.98 39.50 -7.38
CA ASP A 66 -35.95 39.73 -8.84
C ASP A 66 -35.93 38.43 -9.65
N MET A 67 -35.15 37.43 -9.20
CA MET A 67 -35.10 36.12 -9.84
C MET A 67 -36.45 35.41 -9.73
N ALA A 68 -37.08 35.45 -8.56
CA ALA A 68 -38.38 34.83 -8.32
C ALA A 68 -39.47 35.43 -9.21
N LEU A 69 -39.55 36.76 -9.32
CA LEU A 69 -40.54 37.44 -10.17
C LEU A 69 -40.30 37.16 -11.66
N ASN A 70 -39.06 37.23 -12.13
CA ASN A 70 -38.73 36.92 -13.51
C ASN A 70 -39.05 35.47 -13.87
N ASN A 71 -38.83 34.55 -12.93
CA ASN A 71 -39.14 33.14 -13.11
C ASN A 71 -40.64 32.84 -13.07
N LEU A 72 -41.39 33.57 -12.23
CA LEU A 72 -42.85 33.50 -12.21
C LEU A 72 -43.45 33.92 -13.56
N ASP A 73 -42.99 35.03 -14.13
CA ASP A 73 -43.38 35.47 -15.48
C ASP A 73 -43.12 34.39 -16.54
N ARG A 74 -41.89 33.85 -16.58
CA ARG A 74 -41.53 32.76 -17.52
C ARG A 74 -42.39 31.51 -17.34
N PHE A 75 -42.73 31.15 -16.10
CA PHE A 75 -43.58 30.01 -15.79
C PHE A 75 -45.02 30.22 -16.27
N ILE A 76 -45.59 31.41 -16.04
CA ILE A 76 -46.91 31.79 -16.52
C ILE A 76 -46.95 31.75 -18.06
N ALA A 77 -45.92 32.29 -18.71
CA ALA A 77 -45.82 32.30 -20.17
C ALA A 77 -45.72 30.89 -20.78
N ALA A 78 -45.12 29.94 -20.06
CA ALA A 78 -45.01 28.55 -20.51
C ALA A 78 -46.27 27.71 -20.21
N ALA A 79 -47.12 28.15 -19.28
CA ALA A 79 -48.32 27.43 -18.89
C ALA A 79 -49.34 27.37 -20.03
N ARG A 80 -49.97 26.20 -20.22
CA ARG A 80 -51.01 26.02 -21.26
C ARG A 80 -52.21 26.95 -21.07
N ASN A 81 -52.55 27.27 -19.82
CA ASN A 81 -53.67 28.14 -19.48
C ASN A 81 -53.35 29.02 -18.25
N PRO A 82 -52.88 30.26 -18.46
CA PRO A 82 -52.60 31.22 -17.39
C PRO A 82 -53.78 31.52 -16.47
N LEU A 83 -55.02 31.54 -16.99
CA LEU A 83 -56.23 31.73 -16.17
C LEU A 83 -56.39 30.62 -15.14
N SER A 84 -56.10 29.37 -15.52
CA SER A 84 -56.21 28.23 -14.59
C SER A 84 -55.20 28.35 -13.43
N LEU A 85 -53.98 28.84 -13.71
CA LEU A 85 -52.99 29.13 -12.66
C LEU A 85 -53.44 30.25 -11.73
N GLY A 86 -53.96 31.37 -12.28
CA GLY A 86 -54.51 32.45 -11.46
C GLY A 86 -55.62 31.97 -10.53
N THR A 87 -56.59 31.20 -11.06
CA THR A 87 -57.67 30.62 -10.23
C THR A 87 -57.17 29.58 -9.23
N LEU A 88 -56.04 28.92 -9.49
CA LEU A 88 -55.43 28.00 -8.55
C LEU A 88 -54.86 28.76 -7.35
N TRP A 89 -54.14 29.85 -7.58
CA TRP A 89 -53.56 30.67 -6.51
C TRP A 89 -54.60 31.42 -5.69
N GLU A 90 -55.75 31.73 -6.29
CA GLU A 90 -56.92 32.25 -5.55
C GLU A 90 -57.49 31.19 -4.58
N ARG A 91 -57.58 29.93 -5.04
CA ARG A 91 -58.19 28.84 -4.26
C ARG A 91 -57.24 28.23 -3.22
N ASP A 92 -55.96 28.16 -3.53
CA ASP A 92 -54.91 27.63 -2.67
C ASP A 92 -53.84 28.68 -2.41
N LEU A 93 -53.98 29.36 -1.27
CA LEU A 93 -53.05 30.42 -0.83
C LEU A 93 -51.63 29.90 -0.52
N GLN A 94 -51.41 28.58 -0.44
CA GLN A 94 -50.08 27.99 -0.24
C GLN A 94 -49.38 27.67 -1.57
N ALA A 95 -50.09 27.66 -2.70
CA ALA A 95 -49.52 27.31 -3.98
C ALA A 95 -48.46 28.34 -4.45
N LEU A 96 -48.81 29.63 -4.48
CA LEU A 96 -47.87 30.65 -4.93
C LEU A 96 -46.63 30.82 -4.02
N PRO A 97 -46.75 30.87 -2.66
CA PRO A 97 -45.58 30.96 -1.80
C PRO A 97 -44.57 29.84 -2.01
N THR A 98 -45.05 28.59 -2.19
CA THR A 98 -44.18 27.43 -2.42
C THR A 98 -43.48 27.51 -3.79
N LEU A 99 -44.16 28.01 -4.83
CA LEU A 99 -43.54 28.31 -6.13
C LEU A 99 -42.46 29.39 -6.01
N LEU A 100 -42.77 30.50 -5.36
CA LEU A 100 -41.84 31.61 -5.18
C LEU A 100 -40.58 31.17 -4.42
N GLN A 101 -40.73 30.31 -3.42
CA GLN A 101 -39.61 29.74 -2.68
C GLN A 101 -38.70 28.89 -3.60
N ILE A 102 -39.26 28.08 -4.49
CA ILE A 102 -38.47 27.32 -5.49
C ILE A 102 -37.79 28.28 -6.47
N PHE A 103 -38.56 29.24 -7.01
CA PHE A 103 -38.09 30.21 -8.00
C PHE A 103 -37.00 31.16 -7.48
N SER A 104 -36.96 31.41 -6.17
CA SER A 104 -35.89 32.19 -5.54
C SER A 104 -34.67 31.36 -5.13
N THR A 105 -34.85 30.05 -4.96
CA THR A 105 -33.82 29.13 -4.44
C THR A 105 -33.00 28.51 -5.56
N SER A 106 -33.64 28.09 -6.66
CA SER A 106 -32.97 27.34 -7.73
C SER A 106 -33.45 27.75 -9.12
N GLN A 107 -32.53 28.22 -9.94
CA GLN A 107 -32.80 28.44 -11.37
C GLN A 107 -32.98 27.10 -12.09
N HIS A 108 -32.20 26.08 -11.72
CA HIS A 108 -32.30 24.75 -12.33
C HIS A 108 -33.69 24.12 -12.17
N LEU A 109 -34.22 24.03 -10.94
CA LEU A 109 -35.55 23.47 -10.69
C LEU A 109 -36.64 24.30 -11.39
N THR A 110 -36.44 25.61 -11.46
CA THR A 110 -37.34 26.51 -12.17
C THR A 110 -37.38 26.20 -13.66
N ASP A 111 -36.23 26.01 -14.31
CA ASP A 111 -36.19 25.66 -15.72
C ASP A 111 -36.83 24.29 -15.99
N LEU A 112 -36.76 23.34 -15.04
CA LEU A 112 -37.50 22.08 -15.13
C LEU A 112 -39.02 22.31 -15.08
N LEU A 113 -39.50 23.14 -14.15
CA LEU A 113 -40.93 23.50 -14.04
C LEU A 113 -41.44 24.28 -15.25
N ILE A 114 -40.65 25.21 -15.80
CA ILE A 114 -41.01 25.96 -17.00
C ILE A 114 -41.11 25.03 -18.21
N ARG A 115 -40.24 24.02 -18.29
CA ARG A 115 -40.24 23.05 -19.38
C ARG A 115 -41.45 22.11 -19.33
N ASP A 116 -41.93 21.78 -18.13
CA ASP A 116 -43.13 20.98 -17.92
C ASP A 116 -44.01 21.58 -16.81
N PRO A 117 -44.82 22.62 -17.10
CA PRO A 117 -45.61 23.30 -16.08
C PRO A 117 -46.65 22.42 -15.38
N GLU A 118 -47.11 21.34 -16.04
CA GLU A 118 -48.06 20.38 -15.47
C GLU A 118 -47.43 19.54 -14.34
N SER A 119 -46.09 19.43 -14.31
CA SER A 119 -45.38 18.79 -13.21
C SER A 119 -45.59 19.48 -11.86
N TYR A 120 -45.97 20.76 -11.86
CA TYR A 120 -46.28 21.49 -10.62
C TYR A 120 -47.48 20.88 -9.87
N ASP A 121 -48.52 20.45 -10.58
CA ASP A 121 -49.66 19.78 -9.93
C ASP A 121 -49.26 18.43 -9.36
N LEU A 122 -48.39 17.68 -10.06
CA LEU A 122 -47.83 16.42 -9.55
C LEU A 122 -46.97 16.64 -8.29
N LEU A 123 -46.20 17.72 -8.23
CA LEU A 123 -45.42 18.07 -7.03
C LEU A 123 -46.32 18.38 -5.84
N ARG A 124 -47.42 19.11 -6.06
CA ARG A 124 -48.40 19.39 -5.00
C ARG A 124 -49.14 18.13 -4.55
N LEU A 125 -49.45 17.23 -5.47
CA LEU A 125 -50.11 15.95 -5.15
C LEU A 125 -49.18 14.99 -4.37
N THR A 126 -47.92 14.90 -4.77
CA THR A 126 -46.93 14.04 -4.09
C THR A 126 -46.40 14.67 -2.81
N ASP A 127 -46.54 15.99 -2.66
CA ASP A 127 -46.17 16.77 -1.49
C ASP A 127 -44.71 16.57 -1.01
N GLY A 128 -43.82 16.22 -1.95
CA GLY A 128 -42.44 15.87 -1.66
C GLY A 128 -42.27 14.61 -0.81
N GLN A 129 -43.30 13.78 -0.64
CA GLN A 129 -43.24 12.58 0.21
C GLN A 129 -42.18 11.59 -0.27
N PRO A 130 -41.43 10.94 0.63
CA PRO A 130 -40.38 9.99 0.27
C PRO A 130 -40.99 8.71 -0.33
N VAL A 131 -40.36 8.20 -1.38
CA VAL A 131 -40.77 7.00 -2.11
C VAL A 131 -39.78 5.87 -1.83
N ALA A 132 -40.29 4.64 -1.70
CA ALA A 132 -39.46 3.47 -1.48
C ALA A 132 -38.69 3.09 -2.77
N ARG A 133 -37.48 2.54 -2.62
CA ARG A 133 -36.58 2.23 -3.74
C ARG A 133 -37.21 1.28 -4.76
N ASP A 134 -37.90 0.25 -4.27
CA ASP A 134 -38.58 -0.77 -5.10
C ASP A 134 -39.70 -0.16 -5.97
N VAL A 135 -40.42 0.83 -5.44
CA VAL A 135 -41.42 1.58 -6.21
C VAL A 135 -40.74 2.36 -7.34
N LEU A 136 -39.66 3.10 -7.04
CA LEU A 136 -38.92 3.85 -8.04
C LEU A 136 -38.39 2.93 -9.15
N VAL A 137 -37.74 1.82 -8.78
CA VAL A 137 -37.23 0.79 -9.70
C VAL A 137 -38.34 0.27 -10.63
N LYS A 138 -39.51 -0.04 -10.07
CA LYS A 138 -40.64 -0.57 -10.84
C LYS A 138 -41.20 0.46 -11.82
N GLU A 139 -41.34 1.71 -11.40
CA GLU A 139 -41.83 2.79 -12.26
C GLU A 139 -40.90 3.03 -13.44
N ILE A 140 -39.60 3.31 -13.19
CA ILE A 140 -38.66 3.58 -14.28
C ILE A 140 -38.46 2.35 -15.16
N GLY A 141 -38.43 1.14 -14.58
CA GLY A 141 -38.35 -0.11 -15.33
C GLY A 141 -39.51 -0.26 -16.31
N SER A 142 -40.73 0.10 -15.89
CA SER A 142 -41.90 0.08 -16.77
C SER A 142 -41.79 1.09 -17.92
N GLU A 143 -41.31 2.32 -17.65
CA GLU A 143 -41.14 3.39 -18.64
C GLU A 143 -40.11 3.04 -19.72
N VAL A 144 -39.02 2.35 -19.35
CA VAL A 144 -37.94 2.01 -20.31
C VAL A 144 -38.10 0.65 -21.00
N SER A 145 -38.90 -0.26 -20.44
CA SER A 145 -39.00 -1.66 -20.89
C SER A 145 -39.34 -1.83 -22.38
N THR A 146 -40.14 -0.92 -22.93
CA THR A 146 -40.59 -0.97 -24.34
C THR A 146 -39.67 -0.21 -25.30
N LEU A 147 -38.67 0.52 -24.79
CA LEU A 147 -37.83 1.39 -25.61
C LEU A 147 -36.68 0.61 -26.26
N THR A 148 -36.57 0.71 -27.59
CA THR A 148 -35.56 -0.04 -28.35
C THR A 148 -34.31 0.77 -28.65
N LYS A 149 -34.42 2.08 -28.90
CA LYS A 149 -33.28 2.94 -29.24
C LYS A 149 -32.59 3.47 -27.98
N ASN A 150 -31.27 3.57 -27.98
CA ASN A 150 -30.52 4.10 -26.82
C ASN A 150 -30.89 5.56 -26.53
N ALA A 151 -31.04 6.41 -27.55
CA ALA A 151 -31.41 7.81 -27.38
C ALA A 151 -32.77 7.98 -26.65
N ASP A 152 -33.76 7.15 -26.97
CA ASP A 152 -35.07 7.18 -26.32
C ASP A 152 -34.96 6.77 -24.84
N VAL A 153 -34.13 5.76 -24.55
CA VAL A 153 -33.86 5.29 -23.17
C VAL A 153 -33.17 6.38 -22.36
N VAL A 154 -32.10 6.99 -22.88
CA VAL A 154 -31.38 8.09 -22.21
C VAL A 154 -32.32 9.25 -21.90
N THR A 155 -33.19 9.61 -22.87
CA THR A 155 -34.18 10.68 -22.69
C THR A 155 -35.20 10.32 -21.60
N ALA A 156 -35.69 9.08 -21.56
CA ALA A 156 -36.63 8.62 -20.53
C ALA A 156 -35.98 8.62 -19.13
N LEU A 157 -34.76 8.08 -19.00
CA LEU A 157 -34.01 8.10 -17.74
C LEU A 157 -33.78 9.54 -17.23
N ARG A 158 -33.44 10.48 -18.12
CA ARG A 158 -33.26 11.89 -17.75
C ARG A 158 -34.55 12.55 -17.31
N ARG A 159 -35.66 12.36 -18.03
CA ARG A 159 -36.98 12.90 -17.64
C ARG A 159 -37.43 12.36 -16.28
N TYR A 160 -37.24 11.08 -16.03
CA TYR A 160 -37.55 10.47 -14.74
C TYR A 160 -36.68 11.06 -13.63
N LYS A 161 -35.36 11.20 -13.85
CA LYS A 161 -34.46 11.87 -12.92
C LYS A 161 -34.94 13.28 -12.58
N ASP A 162 -35.28 14.07 -13.59
CA ASP A 162 -35.71 15.46 -13.42
C ASP A 162 -37.01 15.55 -12.59
N ARG A 163 -38.01 14.70 -12.89
CA ARG A 163 -39.27 14.60 -12.14
C ARG A 163 -39.05 14.26 -10.67
N GLU A 164 -38.25 13.22 -10.40
CA GLU A 164 -37.99 12.79 -9.03
C GLU A 164 -37.09 13.78 -8.28
N THR A 165 -36.15 14.43 -8.97
CA THR A 165 -35.34 15.51 -8.39
C THR A 165 -36.21 16.68 -7.95
N LEU A 166 -37.22 17.08 -8.74
CA LEU A 166 -38.19 18.09 -8.36
C LEU A 166 -38.98 17.67 -7.10
N ARG A 167 -39.47 16.42 -7.04
CA ARG A 167 -40.19 15.90 -5.85
C ARG A 167 -39.31 15.96 -4.60
N ILE A 168 -38.07 15.49 -4.71
CA ILE A 168 -37.11 15.47 -3.60
C ILE A 168 -36.78 16.90 -3.17
N ALA A 169 -36.54 17.80 -4.12
CA ALA A 169 -36.25 19.19 -3.85
C ALA A 169 -37.43 19.93 -3.21
N TYR A 170 -38.66 19.59 -3.58
CA TYR A 170 -39.87 20.08 -2.91
C TYR A 170 -39.90 19.63 -1.44
N GLY A 171 -39.61 18.34 -1.18
CA GLY A 171 -39.48 17.82 0.18
C GLY A 171 -38.41 18.53 1.01
N ASP A 172 -37.25 18.80 0.40
CA ASP A 172 -36.11 19.47 1.03
C ASP A 172 -36.36 20.96 1.30
N ILE A 173 -36.78 21.72 0.29
CA ILE A 173 -36.90 23.19 0.36
C ILE A 173 -38.20 23.63 1.03
N VAL A 174 -39.33 23.03 0.61
CA VAL A 174 -40.67 23.47 1.02
C VAL A 174 -41.10 22.76 2.30
N ARG A 175 -40.98 21.42 2.34
CA ARG A 175 -41.36 20.62 3.52
C ARG A 175 -40.28 20.49 4.57
N GLN A 176 -39.08 21.03 4.31
CA GLN A 176 -37.94 21.02 5.24
C GLN A 176 -37.61 19.62 5.77
N GLN A 177 -37.70 18.60 4.90
CA GLN A 177 -37.36 17.24 5.26
C GLN A 177 -35.91 17.15 5.77
N HIS A 178 -35.70 16.30 6.76
CA HIS A 178 -34.38 16.06 7.32
C HIS A 178 -33.39 15.60 6.23
N VAL A 179 -32.16 16.09 6.29
CA VAL A 179 -31.13 15.85 5.27
C VAL A 179 -30.90 14.36 4.98
N ASN A 180 -30.97 13.50 6.01
CA ASN A 180 -30.85 12.04 5.87
C ASN A 180 -31.93 11.46 4.94
N THR A 181 -33.17 11.98 5.03
CA THR A 181 -34.26 11.55 4.14
C THR A 181 -33.99 12.02 2.72
N VAL A 182 -33.57 13.27 2.54
CA VAL A 182 -33.26 13.85 1.23
C VAL A 182 -32.14 13.09 0.54
N THR A 183 -30.98 12.93 1.18
CA THR A 183 -29.83 12.24 0.57
C THR A 183 -30.11 10.76 0.28
N ARG A 184 -30.90 10.09 1.13
CA ARG A 184 -31.38 8.72 0.87
C ARG A 184 -32.30 8.66 -0.34
N GLN A 185 -33.23 9.60 -0.50
CA GLN A 185 -34.10 9.66 -1.68
C GLN A 185 -33.31 9.91 -2.96
N ILE A 186 -32.32 10.81 -2.95
CA ILE A 186 -31.42 11.04 -4.10
C ILE A 186 -30.64 9.75 -4.43
N SER A 187 -30.19 9.03 -3.41
CA SER A 187 -29.48 7.75 -3.57
C SER A 187 -30.39 6.66 -4.15
N PHE A 188 -31.64 6.56 -3.69
CA PHE A 188 -32.61 5.59 -4.21
C PHE A 188 -33.00 5.87 -5.66
N LEU A 189 -33.07 7.15 -6.05
CA LEU A 189 -33.25 7.54 -7.45
C LEU A 189 -32.07 7.07 -8.32
N ALA A 190 -30.84 7.28 -7.85
CA ALA A 190 -29.65 6.81 -8.57
C ALA A 190 -29.61 5.29 -8.70
N ASP A 191 -29.97 4.55 -7.63
CA ASP A 191 -30.09 3.09 -7.68
C ASP A 191 -31.11 2.63 -8.71
N ALA A 192 -32.31 3.24 -8.73
CA ALA A 192 -33.38 2.87 -9.63
C ALA A 192 -33.00 3.09 -11.11
N ILE A 193 -32.32 4.21 -11.39
CA ILE A 193 -31.79 4.52 -12.72
C ILE A 193 -30.69 3.53 -13.12
N CYS A 194 -29.76 3.18 -12.22
CA CYS A 194 -28.73 2.19 -12.49
C CYS A 194 -29.31 0.80 -12.77
N GLU A 195 -30.34 0.39 -12.02
CA GLU A 195 -31.07 -0.85 -12.22
C GLU A 195 -31.75 -0.87 -13.59
N ALA A 196 -32.49 0.18 -13.95
CA ALA A 196 -33.12 0.29 -15.27
C ALA A 196 -32.11 0.28 -16.43
N ALA A 197 -31.00 1.02 -16.30
CA ALA A 197 -29.93 1.02 -17.30
C ALA A 197 -29.32 -0.39 -17.46
N THR A 198 -29.13 -1.11 -16.35
CA THR A 198 -28.62 -2.50 -16.34
C THR A 198 -29.59 -3.44 -17.06
N GLN A 199 -30.88 -3.40 -16.72
CA GLN A 199 -31.90 -4.24 -17.34
C GLN A 199 -31.99 -4.01 -18.86
N VAL A 200 -31.99 -2.76 -19.30
CA VAL A 200 -32.05 -2.40 -20.73
C VAL A 200 -30.78 -2.87 -21.47
N ALA A 201 -29.59 -2.58 -20.92
CA ALA A 201 -28.33 -2.95 -21.54
C ALA A 201 -28.15 -4.48 -21.62
N ARG A 202 -28.46 -5.19 -20.53
CA ARG A 202 -28.42 -6.66 -20.44
C ARG A 202 -29.38 -7.29 -21.46
N GLY A 203 -30.64 -6.86 -21.47
CA GLY A 203 -31.64 -7.39 -22.40
C GLY A 203 -31.31 -7.18 -23.88
N LYS A 204 -30.66 -6.06 -24.26
CA LYS A 204 -30.17 -5.84 -25.63
C LYS A 204 -28.99 -6.75 -25.98
N LEU A 205 -28.07 -6.94 -25.05
CA LEU A 205 -26.85 -7.73 -25.29
C LEU A 205 -27.16 -9.23 -25.34
N GLU A 206 -28.02 -9.72 -24.44
CA GLU A 206 -28.48 -11.11 -24.42
C GLU A 206 -29.22 -11.49 -25.71
N LYS A 207 -30.12 -10.64 -26.21
CA LYS A 207 -30.79 -10.85 -27.51
C LYS A 207 -29.82 -11.01 -28.69
N LYS A 208 -28.64 -10.39 -28.61
CA LYS A 208 -27.64 -10.38 -29.69
C LYS A 208 -26.58 -11.48 -29.55
N ARG A 209 -26.28 -11.92 -28.33
CA ARG A 209 -25.11 -12.77 -28.02
C ARG A 209 -25.46 -14.06 -27.27
N GLY A 210 -26.71 -14.22 -26.85
CA GLY A 210 -27.13 -15.26 -25.91
C GLY A 210 -26.89 -14.84 -24.46
N VAL A 211 -27.36 -15.67 -23.54
CA VAL A 211 -27.21 -15.49 -22.09
C VAL A 211 -25.80 -15.96 -21.68
N PRO A 212 -25.04 -15.17 -20.90
CA PRO A 212 -23.77 -15.61 -20.35
C PRO A 212 -23.99 -16.77 -19.38
N ARG A 213 -23.20 -17.84 -19.50
CA ARG A 213 -23.25 -19.00 -18.60
C ARG A 213 -21.95 -19.12 -17.82
N ASN A 214 -22.04 -19.51 -16.55
CA ASN A 214 -20.87 -19.84 -15.72
C ASN A 214 -20.31 -21.25 -16.08
N ALA A 215 -19.31 -21.71 -15.35
CA ALA A 215 -18.66 -23.01 -15.60
C ALA A 215 -19.61 -24.20 -15.42
N GLU A 216 -20.63 -24.04 -14.58
CA GLU A 216 -21.68 -25.02 -14.26
C GLU A 216 -22.84 -25.01 -15.26
N GLY A 217 -22.86 -24.05 -16.21
CA GLY A 217 -23.91 -23.91 -17.22
C GLY A 217 -25.13 -23.12 -16.75
N GLU A 218 -25.09 -22.54 -15.55
CA GLU A 218 -26.13 -21.65 -15.01
C GLU A 218 -25.95 -20.22 -15.56
N PRO A 219 -27.00 -19.38 -15.58
CA PRO A 219 -26.86 -17.98 -15.96
C PRO A 219 -25.84 -17.27 -15.07
N ALA A 220 -24.85 -16.61 -15.69
CA ALA A 220 -23.84 -15.87 -14.95
C ALA A 220 -24.43 -14.61 -14.32
N GLU A 221 -24.07 -14.35 -13.06
CA GLU A 221 -24.52 -13.19 -12.28
C GLU A 221 -23.65 -11.95 -12.53
N PHE A 222 -24.26 -10.76 -12.44
CA PHE A 222 -23.60 -9.46 -12.60
C PHE A 222 -24.15 -8.45 -11.60
N VAL A 223 -23.28 -7.69 -10.94
CA VAL A 223 -23.66 -6.70 -9.93
C VAL A 223 -22.91 -5.38 -10.09
N ILE A 224 -23.61 -4.29 -9.80
CA ILE A 224 -23.03 -2.96 -9.62
C ILE A 224 -22.93 -2.68 -8.11
N LEU A 225 -21.72 -2.43 -7.63
CA LEU A 225 -21.46 -1.90 -6.30
C LEU A 225 -21.31 -0.39 -6.37
N ALA A 226 -21.95 0.32 -5.45
CA ALA A 226 -21.68 1.73 -5.21
C ALA A 226 -20.71 1.91 -4.05
N LEU A 227 -19.80 2.86 -4.19
CA LEU A 227 -18.90 3.32 -3.14
C LEU A 227 -19.20 4.80 -2.82
N GLY A 228 -18.41 5.38 -1.92
CA GLY A 228 -18.49 6.80 -1.60
C GLY A 228 -19.88 7.20 -1.11
N LYS A 229 -20.37 8.36 -1.58
CA LYS A 229 -21.65 8.93 -1.13
C LYS A 229 -22.86 8.09 -1.53
N LEU A 230 -22.86 7.51 -2.74
CA LEU A 230 -23.95 6.63 -3.17
C LEU A 230 -23.97 5.32 -2.36
N GLY A 231 -22.78 4.79 -2.07
CA GLY A 231 -22.60 3.62 -1.21
C GLY A 231 -23.19 3.82 0.19
N GLY A 232 -22.91 4.97 0.82
CA GLY A 232 -23.47 5.32 2.14
C GLY A 232 -24.94 5.79 2.12
N SER A 233 -25.65 5.71 0.98
CA SER A 233 -27.00 6.28 0.81
C SER A 233 -27.11 7.75 1.19
N GLU A 234 -26.05 8.50 0.92
CA GLU A 234 -25.87 9.90 1.28
C GLU A 234 -25.45 10.74 0.06
N LEU A 235 -26.07 10.50 -1.10
CA LEU A 235 -25.79 11.27 -2.32
C LEU A 235 -26.32 12.71 -2.25
N ASN A 236 -25.63 13.68 -2.86
CA ASN A 236 -26.13 15.05 -3.05
C ASN A 236 -26.67 15.26 -4.47
N TYR A 237 -27.38 16.38 -4.69
CA TYR A 237 -27.96 16.76 -5.99
C TYR A 237 -26.98 16.69 -7.17
N SER A 238 -25.77 17.27 -7.02
CA SER A 238 -24.77 17.31 -8.10
C SER A 238 -23.51 16.53 -7.71
N SER A 239 -23.66 15.23 -7.44
CA SER A 239 -22.55 14.30 -7.17
C SER A 239 -22.30 13.33 -8.31
N ASP A 240 -21.05 12.92 -8.44
CA ASP A 240 -20.67 11.77 -9.26
C ASP A 240 -21.11 10.48 -8.55
N ILE A 241 -21.34 9.42 -9.33
CA ILE A 241 -21.63 8.08 -8.78
C ILE A 241 -20.42 7.17 -8.93
N ASP A 242 -19.87 6.75 -7.79
CA ASP A 242 -18.69 5.88 -7.71
C ASP A 242 -19.11 4.41 -7.83
N LEU A 243 -18.77 3.77 -8.96
CA LEU A 243 -19.24 2.41 -9.27
C LEU A 243 -18.10 1.40 -9.45
N ILE A 244 -18.34 0.16 -9.02
CA ILE A 244 -17.54 -1.03 -9.36
C ILE A 244 -18.46 -2.08 -9.97
N PHE A 245 -18.05 -2.64 -11.10
CA PHE A 245 -18.78 -3.72 -11.78
C PHE A 245 -18.12 -5.07 -11.51
N LEU A 246 -18.92 -6.06 -11.10
CA LEU A 246 -18.46 -7.42 -10.83
C LEU A 246 -19.36 -8.46 -11.52
N TYR A 247 -18.78 -9.62 -11.83
CA TYR A 247 -19.53 -10.81 -12.25
C TYR A 247 -19.01 -12.06 -11.52
N ASP A 248 -19.82 -13.12 -11.47
CA ASP A 248 -19.56 -14.33 -10.67
C ASP A 248 -18.30 -15.11 -11.08
N GLY A 249 -18.07 -15.35 -12.38
CA GLY A 249 -16.98 -16.19 -12.84
C GLY A 249 -16.85 -16.34 -14.35
N GLU A 250 -15.75 -16.98 -14.75
CA GLU A 250 -15.42 -17.23 -16.16
C GLU A 250 -16.44 -18.17 -16.82
N GLY A 251 -16.62 -18.00 -18.12
CA GLY A 251 -17.60 -18.76 -18.88
C GLY A 251 -17.83 -18.17 -20.27
N LYS A 252 -18.94 -18.55 -20.91
CA LYS A 252 -19.26 -18.12 -22.28
C LYS A 252 -20.76 -17.92 -22.48
N THR A 253 -21.13 -17.11 -23.45
CA THR A 253 -22.53 -16.95 -23.86
C THR A 253 -23.03 -18.13 -24.69
N ASP A 254 -24.30 -18.49 -24.52
CA ASP A 254 -24.96 -19.65 -25.16
C ASP A 254 -25.55 -19.36 -26.56
N GLY A 255 -25.31 -18.17 -27.12
CA GLY A 255 -25.80 -17.79 -28.45
C GLY A 255 -24.89 -18.21 -29.61
N GLU A 256 -25.39 -18.11 -30.85
CA GLU A 256 -24.67 -18.49 -32.07
C GLU A 256 -23.31 -17.81 -32.25
N ARG A 257 -23.16 -16.58 -31.71
CA ARG A 257 -21.91 -15.81 -31.70
C ARG A 257 -21.40 -15.65 -30.27
N SER A 258 -20.95 -16.76 -29.71
CA SER A 258 -20.47 -16.87 -28.34
C SER A 258 -19.35 -15.88 -28.01
N LEU A 259 -19.41 -15.26 -26.83
CA LEU A 259 -18.36 -14.42 -26.25
C LEU A 259 -17.91 -15.02 -24.92
N SER A 260 -16.70 -14.69 -24.48
CA SER A 260 -16.30 -14.94 -23.09
C SER A 260 -17.14 -14.09 -22.14
N ASN A 261 -17.34 -14.53 -20.89
CA ASN A 261 -18.02 -13.74 -19.87
C ASN A 261 -17.30 -12.40 -19.65
N GLN A 262 -15.97 -12.39 -19.58
CA GLN A 262 -15.19 -11.15 -19.49
C GLN A 262 -15.54 -10.18 -20.65
N ASP A 263 -15.58 -10.64 -21.90
CA ASP A 263 -15.93 -9.79 -23.04
C ASP A 263 -17.40 -9.34 -23.02
N PHE A 264 -18.31 -10.21 -22.60
CA PHE A 264 -19.73 -9.90 -22.49
C PHE A 264 -19.97 -8.82 -21.43
N PHE A 265 -19.47 -9.02 -20.20
CA PHE A 265 -19.67 -8.09 -19.10
C PHE A 265 -18.89 -6.79 -19.28
N GLN A 266 -17.73 -6.81 -19.95
CA GLN A 266 -17.00 -5.59 -20.31
C GLN A 266 -17.82 -4.72 -21.28
N ARG A 267 -18.57 -5.35 -22.20
CA ARG A 267 -19.51 -4.65 -23.08
C ARG A 267 -20.73 -4.15 -22.31
N LEU A 268 -21.28 -4.97 -21.41
CA LEU A 268 -22.41 -4.60 -20.56
C LEU A 268 -22.09 -3.37 -19.71
N ALA A 269 -20.97 -3.40 -18.97
CA ALA A 269 -20.52 -2.29 -18.13
C ALA A 269 -20.35 -1.00 -18.96
N ARG A 270 -19.74 -1.10 -20.15
CA ARG A 270 -19.60 0.05 -21.06
C ARG A 270 -20.96 0.58 -21.53
N ASP A 271 -21.88 -0.29 -21.93
CA ASP A 271 -23.21 0.11 -22.41
C ASP A 271 -24.02 0.78 -21.29
N ILE A 272 -23.89 0.31 -20.04
CA ILE A 272 -24.48 0.95 -18.85
C ILE A 272 -23.88 2.34 -18.65
N VAL A 273 -22.56 2.46 -18.63
CA VAL A 273 -21.88 3.76 -18.50
C VAL A 273 -22.32 4.72 -19.61
N THR A 274 -22.45 4.24 -20.86
CA THR A 274 -22.97 5.04 -21.97
C THR A 274 -24.39 5.53 -21.69
N LEU A 275 -25.33 4.67 -21.26
CA LEU A 275 -26.70 5.08 -20.96
C LEU A 275 -26.78 6.12 -19.83
N LEU A 276 -25.84 6.10 -18.89
CA LEU A 276 -25.80 7.05 -17.77
C LEU A 276 -25.13 8.38 -18.15
N THR A 277 -24.10 8.36 -19.00
CA THR A 277 -23.22 9.50 -19.27
C THR A 277 -23.50 10.21 -20.61
N GLU A 278 -24.13 9.54 -21.58
CA GLU A 278 -24.43 10.11 -22.88
C GLU A 278 -25.37 11.32 -22.75
N SER A 279 -25.01 12.42 -23.39
CA SER A 279 -25.84 13.63 -23.37
C SER A 279 -26.96 13.50 -24.38
N SER A 280 -28.20 13.61 -23.91
CA SER A 280 -29.35 13.87 -24.75
C SER A 280 -29.50 15.37 -25.03
N GLU A 281 -30.55 15.76 -25.78
CA GLU A 281 -30.95 17.16 -25.94
C GLU A 281 -31.22 17.87 -24.61
N ILE A 282 -31.39 17.11 -23.53
CA ILE A 282 -31.82 17.58 -22.20
C ILE A 282 -30.78 17.25 -21.12
N GLY A 283 -29.54 17.00 -21.55
CA GLY A 283 -28.38 16.70 -20.71
C GLY A 283 -28.14 15.19 -20.51
N SER A 284 -27.14 14.88 -19.67
CA SER A 284 -26.81 13.52 -19.23
C SER A 284 -27.48 13.16 -17.91
N VAL A 285 -27.56 11.86 -17.59
CA VAL A 285 -28.24 11.38 -16.38
C VAL A 285 -27.34 11.49 -15.16
N TYR A 286 -26.14 10.90 -15.21
CA TYR A 286 -25.13 11.00 -14.16
C TYR A 286 -23.72 11.07 -14.74
N ARG A 287 -22.81 11.63 -13.95
CA ARG A 287 -21.37 11.44 -14.14
C ARG A 287 -20.96 10.21 -13.35
N VAL A 288 -20.28 9.27 -14.01
CA VAL A 288 -19.85 8.01 -13.41
C VAL A 288 -18.35 8.05 -13.15
N ASP A 289 -17.94 7.80 -11.91
CA ASP A 289 -16.54 7.62 -11.55
C ASP A 289 -16.25 6.12 -11.32
N LEU A 290 -15.21 5.62 -12.00
CA LEU A 290 -14.75 4.24 -11.91
C LEU A 290 -13.35 4.12 -11.30
N LYS A 291 -12.78 5.20 -10.76
CA LYS A 291 -11.39 5.24 -10.26
C LYS A 291 -11.14 4.37 -9.04
N LEU A 292 -12.19 4.04 -8.28
CA LEU A 292 -12.08 3.20 -7.08
C LEU A 292 -12.05 1.69 -7.38
N ARG A 293 -12.18 1.29 -8.65
CA ARG A 293 -12.05 -0.12 -9.06
C ARG A 293 -10.60 -0.61 -8.91
N PRO A 294 -10.37 -1.94 -8.77
CA PRO A 294 -9.03 -2.50 -8.75
C PRO A 294 -8.14 -2.02 -9.91
N ASN A 295 -6.90 -1.64 -9.59
CA ASN A 295 -5.93 -1.02 -10.52
C ASN A 295 -6.33 0.37 -11.07
N GLY A 296 -7.35 1.00 -10.52
CA GLY A 296 -7.78 2.36 -10.87
C GLY A 296 -8.06 2.54 -12.36
N GLU A 297 -7.63 3.67 -12.93
CA GLU A 297 -7.89 4.01 -14.34
C GLU A 297 -7.32 3.00 -15.36
N GLN A 298 -6.24 2.29 -15.00
CA GLN A 298 -5.61 1.29 -15.85
C GLN A 298 -6.28 -0.10 -15.75
N GLY A 299 -7.15 -0.30 -14.77
CA GLY A 299 -7.88 -1.56 -14.57
C GLY A 299 -9.01 -1.77 -15.58
N ALA A 300 -9.38 -3.04 -15.78
CA ALA A 300 -10.59 -3.41 -16.53
C ALA A 300 -11.83 -2.73 -15.92
N ALA A 301 -12.85 -2.43 -16.74
CA ALA A 301 -14.07 -1.79 -16.23
C ALA A 301 -14.90 -2.75 -15.38
N VAL A 302 -14.79 -4.04 -15.65
CA VAL A 302 -15.42 -5.13 -14.90
C VAL A 302 -14.40 -6.22 -14.60
N LEU A 303 -14.54 -6.86 -13.44
CA LEU A 303 -13.70 -7.98 -13.01
C LEU A 303 -14.55 -9.14 -12.48
N SER A 304 -14.05 -10.37 -12.62
CA SER A 304 -14.67 -11.53 -11.98
C SER A 304 -14.45 -11.48 -10.47
N LEU A 305 -15.41 -11.97 -9.70
CA LEU A 305 -15.35 -12.03 -8.24
C LEU A 305 -14.02 -12.67 -7.75
N PRO A 306 -13.55 -13.80 -8.32
CA PRO A 306 -12.25 -14.36 -7.93
C PRO A 306 -11.06 -13.45 -8.23
N ALA A 307 -11.07 -12.72 -9.34
CA ALA A 307 -10.00 -11.78 -9.68
C ALA A 307 -9.97 -10.58 -8.74
N THR A 308 -11.15 -10.05 -8.40
CA THR A 308 -11.32 -8.93 -7.46
C THR A 308 -10.85 -9.30 -6.06
N LEU A 309 -11.23 -10.48 -5.54
CA LEU A 309 -10.77 -10.95 -4.23
C LEU A 309 -9.24 -11.11 -4.17
N ARG A 310 -8.64 -11.71 -5.22
CA ARG A 310 -7.18 -11.83 -5.32
C ARG A 310 -6.47 -10.47 -5.32
N TYR A 311 -7.05 -9.46 -5.98
CA TYR A 311 -6.47 -8.12 -5.97
C TYR A 311 -6.43 -7.53 -4.55
N TYR A 312 -7.53 -7.58 -3.80
CA TYR A 312 -7.55 -7.00 -2.46
C TYR A 312 -6.68 -7.77 -1.47
N ASP A 313 -6.55 -9.09 -1.64
CA ASP A 313 -5.65 -9.93 -0.85
C ASP A 313 -4.16 -9.57 -1.07
N VAL A 314 -3.74 -9.38 -2.32
CA VAL A 314 -2.33 -9.16 -2.68
C VAL A 314 -1.92 -7.68 -2.65
N SER A 315 -2.77 -6.79 -3.15
CA SER A 315 -2.42 -5.40 -3.50
C SER A 315 -3.31 -4.34 -2.85
N GLY A 316 -4.37 -4.74 -2.15
CA GLY A 316 -5.31 -3.81 -1.54
C GLY A 316 -4.65 -2.85 -0.55
N ARG A 317 -5.03 -1.56 -0.58
CA ARG A 317 -4.45 -0.45 0.19
C ARG A 317 -5.40 0.01 1.31
N THR A 318 -4.86 0.70 2.31
CA THR A 318 -5.62 1.13 3.49
C THR A 318 -6.70 2.18 3.18
N TRP A 319 -6.46 3.06 2.20
CA TRP A 319 -7.50 3.98 1.72
C TRP A 319 -8.63 3.27 0.96
N GLU A 320 -8.35 2.13 0.30
CA GLU A 320 -9.40 1.32 -0.33
C GLU A 320 -10.29 0.68 0.76
N GLN A 321 -9.72 0.26 1.90
CA GLN A 321 -10.50 -0.22 3.04
C GLN A 321 -11.50 0.84 3.52
N GLN A 322 -11.06 2.10 3.67
CA GLN A 322 -11.95 3.21 4.01
C GLN A 322 -13.07 3.41 2.98
N ALA A 323 -12.75 3.30 1.68
CA ALA A 323 -13.76 3.40 0.63
C ALA A 323 -14.80 2.26 0.71
N PHE A 324 -14.36 1.04 1.06
CA PHE A 324 -15.22 -0.13 1.20
C PHE A 324 -16.11 -0.11 2.44
N VAL A 325 -15.83 0.71 3.46
CA VAL A 325 -16.76 0.93 4.58
C VAL A 325 -18.13 1.40 4.08
N LYS A 326 -18.15 2.17 2.98
CA LYS A 326 -19.39 2.66 2.38
C LYS A 326 -19.96 1.74 1.29
N ALA A 327 -19.31 0.63 0.94
CA ALA A 327 -19.72 -0.14 -0.23
C ALA A 327 -21.06 -0.85 -0.03
N ARG A 328 -21.94 -0.81 -1.05
CA ARG A 328 -23.16 -1.63 -1.10
C ARG A 328 -23.54 -2.02 -2.54
N PRO A 329 -24.21 -3.16 -2.75
CA PRO A 329 -24.80 -3.48 -4.05
C PRO A 329 -26.01 -2.58 -4.34
N ILE A 330 -26.11 -2.10 -5.58
CA ILE A 330 -27.15 -1.14 -5.98
C ILE A 330 -27.96 -1.56 -7.21
N ALA A 331 -27.45 -2.46 -8.04
CA ALA A 331 -28.14 -2.89 -9.25
C ALA A 331 -27.62 -4.24 -9.77
N GLY A 332 -28.46 -4.96 -10.51
CA GLY A 332 -28.19 -6.31 -10.98
C GLY A 332 -28.46 -7.37 -9.91
N ASP A 333 -27.66 -8.43 -9.92
CA ASP A 333 -27.77 -9.58 -9.03
C ASP A 333 -27.20 -9.23 -7.64
N LEU A 334 -28.02 -8.60 -6.78
CA LEU A 334 -27.56 -8.02 -5.50
C LEU A 334 -26.88 -9.04 -4.56
N GLU A 335 -27.34 -10.29 -4.58
CA GLU A 335 -26.78 -11.39 -3.76
C GLU A 335 -25.31 -11.67 -4.06
N LEU A 336 -24.87 -11.52 -5.32
CA LEU A 336 -23.46 -11.60 -5.71
C LEU A 336 -22.63 -10.53 -4.99
N GLY A 337 -23.16 -9.31 -4.91
CA GLY A 337 -22.50 -8.19 -4.23
C GLY A 337 -22.43 -8.38 -2.72
N GLU A 338 -23.50 -8.85 -2.10
CA GLU A 338 -23.52 -9.20 -0.66
C GLU A 338 -22.52 -10.30 -0.35
N ARG A 339 -22.46 -11.35 -1.19
CA ARG A 339 -21.50 -12.45 -1.07
C ARG A 339 -20.05 -11.96 -1.19
N PHE A 340 -19.79 -11.03 -2.11
CA PHE A 340 -18.48 -10.40 -2.26
C PHE A 340 -18.09 -9.57 -1.02
N LEU A 341 -18.97 -8.67 -0.57
CA LEU A 341 -18.70 -7.82 0.60
C LEU A 341 -18.47 -8.63 1.87
N LYS A 342 -19.23 -9.71 2.06
CA LYS A 342 -19.04 -10.66 3.18
C LYS A 342 -17.68 -11.36 3.14
N GLN A 343 -17.19 -11.72 1.95
CA GLN A 343 -15.85 -12.31 1.81
C GLN A 343 -14.75 -11.27 2.00
N LEU A 344 -15.00 -10.01 1.66
CA LEU A 344 -14.07 -8.91 1.81
C LEU A 344 -14.03 -8.35 3.24
N GLU A 345 -15.06 -8.62 4.05
CA GLU A 345 -15.23 -8.11 5.42
C GLU A 345 -13.99 -8.29 6.31
N PRO A 346 -13.31 -9.46 6.36
CA PRO A 346 -12.10 -9.63 7.19
C PRO A 346 -10.93 -8.77 6.73
N TRP A 347 -10.90 -8.42 5.44
CA TRP A 347 -9.91 -7.51 4.88
C TRP A 347 -10.22 -6.05 5.21
N VAL A 348 -11.50 -5.64 5.19
CA VAL A 348 -11.94 -4.28 5.56
C VAL A 348 -11.77 -4.07 7.07
N TYR A 349 -12.33 -4.96 7.90
CA TYR A 349 -12.38 -4.83 9.36
C TYR A 349 -11.45 -5.83 10.04
N ARG A 350 -10.16 -5.49 10.10
CA ARG A 350 -9.11 -6.37 10.63
C ARG A 350 -9.16 -6.48 12.15
N SER A 351 -8.95 -7.69 12.69
CA SER A 351 -8.90 -7.94 14.13
C SER A 351 -7.76 -7.22 14.86
N TYR A 352 -6.67 -6.92 14.16
CA TYR A 352 -5.54 -6.18 14.70
C TYR A 352 -5.09 -5.13 13.69
N LEU A 353 -5.11 -3.86 14.07
CA LEU A 353 -4.40 -2.79 13.37
C LEU A 353 -3.00 -2.69 13.98
N SER A 354 -1.96 -2.87 13.15
CA SER A 354 -0.59 -2.70 13.62
C SER A 354 -0.31 -1.23 13.94
N ARG A 355 0.73 -0.95 14.74
CA ARG A 355 1.21 0.44 14.94
C ARG A 355 1.50 1.16 13.63
N ALA A 356 1.89 0.44 12.59
CA ALA A 356 2.18 1.02 11.30
C ALA A 356 0.93 1.20 10.41
N ASP A 357 -0.17 0.46 10.63
CA ASP A 357 -1.46 0.72 9.97
C ASP A 357 -2.05 2.05 10.49
N ILE A 358 -1.91 2.26 11.81
CA ILE A 358 -2.26 3.51 12.48
C ILE A 358 -1.45 4.69 11.93
N THR A 359 -0.14 4.51 11.79
CA THR A 359 0.76 5.51 11.18
C THR A 359 0.35 5.84 9.74
N GLU A 360 0.01 4.84 8.93
CA GLU A 360 -0.45 5.05 7.55
C GLU A 360 -1.74 5.89 7.52
N ILE A 361 -2.67 5.65 8.46
CA ILE A 361 -3.93 6.38 8.52
C ILE A 361 -3.71 7.82 9.02
N LYS A 362 -2.82 8.05 9.99
CA LYS A 362 -2.38 9.40 10.39
C LYS A 362 -1.75 10.14 9.21
N ALA A 363 -0.87 9.49 8.45
CA ALA A 363 -0.25 10.05 7.27
C ALA A 363 -1.30 10.38 6.18
N LEU A 364 -2.32 9.53 6.01
CA LEU A 364 -3.45 9.79 5.11
C LEU A 364 -4.23 11.06 5.53
N LYS A 365 -4.57 11.21 6.82
CA LYS A 365 -5.23 12.43 7.33
C LYS A 365 -4.38 13.68 7.06
N ARG A 366 -3.10 13.65 7.43
CA ARG A 366 -2.17 14.76 7.20
C ARG A 366 -2.04 15.12 5.73
N ARG A 367 -2.07 14.13 4.83
CA ARG A 367 -2.06 14.38 3.38
C ARG A 367 -3.33 15.06 2.91
N ILE A 368 -4.50 14.66 3.44
CA ILE A 368 -5.77 15.33 3.16
C ILE A 368 -5.69 16.79 3.61
N GLU A 369 -5.25 17.04 4.85
CA GLU A 369 -5.07 18.38 5.42
C GLU A 369 -4.03 19.24 4.64
N LYS A 370 -2.87 18.67 4.29
CA LYS A 370 -1.81 19.37 3.54
C LYS A 370 -2.22 19.67 2.09
N ARG A 371 -2.98 18.78 1.43
CA ARG A 371 -3.52 19.03 0.08
C ARG A 371 -4.50 20.19 0.11
N SER A 372 -5.38 20.27 1.12
CA SER A 372 -6.26 21.42 1.31
C SER A 372 -5.47 22.73 1.52
N LYS A 373 -4.34 22.70 2.24
CA LYS A 373 -3.50 23.90 2.44
C LYS A 373 -2.68 24.34 1.22
N LYS A 374 -2.15 23.42 0.40
CA LYS A 374 -1.25 23.74 -0.74
C LYS A 374 -1.97 24.29 -1.98
N GLN A 375 -3.28 24.07 -2.14
CA GLN A 375 -4.04 24.54 -3.31
C GLN A 375 -4.57 25.98 -3.18
N GLY A 376 -4.21 26.72 -2.12
CA GLY A 376 -4.52 28.15 -2.01
C GLY A 376 -6.01 28.50 -1.87
N GLY A 377 -6.88 27.51 -1.68
CA GLY A 377 -8.30 27.68 -1.38
C GLY A 377 -8.73 26.70 -0.30
N ASP A 378 -9.56 27.14 0.65
CA ASP A 378 -10.59 26.34 1.34
C ASP A 378 -10.94 26.77 2.79
N GLU A 379 -10.76 28.02 3.22
CA GLU A 379 -11.60 28.50 4.35
C GLU A 379 -13.09 28.53 3.92
N LEU A 380 -13.36 28.83 2.66
CA LEU A 380 -14.72 28.95 2.11
C LEU A 380 -15.32 27.63 1.60
N ASN A 381 -14.61 26.50 1.65
CA ASN A 381 -15.11 25.23 1.09
C ASN A 381 -15.60 24.29 2.18
N VAL A 382 -16.91 24.07 2.20
CA VAL A 382 -17.56 23.29 3.27
C VAL A 382 -17.24 21.79 3.24
N LYS A 383 -16.70 21.28 2.13
CA LYS A 383 -16.38 19.86 1.96
C LYS A 383 -14.95 19.54 2.37
N THR A 384 -13.99 20.33 1.90
CA THR A 384 -12.54 20.06 2.04
C THR A 384 -11.79 21.01 2.95
N GLY A 385 -12.45 22.07 3.43
CA GLY A 385 -11.98 22.91 4.52
C GLY A 385 -11.87 22.17 5.84
N LEU A 386 -11.07 22.72 6.76
CA LEU A 386 -10.78 22.10 8.06
C LEU A 386 -12.05 22.03 8.92
N GLY A 387 -12.38 20.84 9.43
CA GLY A 387 -13.64 20.60 10.15
C GLY A 387 -14.86 20.50 9.23
N GLY A 388 -14.64 20.38 7.91
CA GLY A 388 -15.68 20.21 6.91
C GLY A 388 -16.20 18.77 6.81
N ILE A 389 -17.07 18.54 5.82
CA ILE A 389 -17.79 17.26 5.62
C ILE A 389 -16.81 16.07 5.49
N ARG A 390 -15.73 16.23 4.71
CA ARG A 390 -14.75 15.15 4.48
C ARG A 390 -14.02 14.75 5.76
N ASP A 391 -13.73 15.69 6.65
CA ASP A 391 -13.03 15.40 7.91
C ASP A 391 -13.91 14.54 8.82
N ILE A 392 -15.21 14.86 8.92
CA ILE A 392 -16.18 14.03 9.66
C ILE A 392 -16.24 12.63 9.05
N GLU A 393 -16.48 12.53 7.74
CA GLU A 393 -16.58 11.23 7.05
C GLU A 393 -15.32 10.38 7.24
N PHE A 394 -14.15 11.00 7.15
CA PHE A 394 -12.86 10.32 7.31
C PHE A 394 -12.68 9.75 8.72
N VAL A 395 -12.94 10.55 9.75
CA VAL A 395 -12.75 10.11 11.15
C VAL A 395 -13.79 9.06 11.53
N ILE A 396 -15.04 9.20 11.10
CA ILE A 396 -16.06 8.18 11.34
C ILE A 396 -15.68 6.87 10.67
N GLN A 397 -15.34 6.88 9.38
CA GLN A 397 -14.85 5.67 8.69
C GLN A 397 -13.63 5.07 9.39
N PHE A 398 -12.73 5.91 9.90
CA PHE A 398 -11.58 5.45 10.64
C PHE A 398 -11.95 4.75 11.96
N LEU A 399 -12.84 5.33 12.75
CA LEU A 399 -13.34 4.69 13.97
C LEU A 399 -14.05 3.38 13.66
N GLN A 400 -14.74 3.28 12.52
CA GLN A 400 -15.34 2.02 12.06
C GLN A 400 -14.27 0.98 11.68
N LEU A 401 -13.17 1.38 11.04
CA LEU A 401 -12.06 0.46 10.77
C LEU A 401 -11.36 -0.01 12.05
N LEU A 402 -11.19 0.89 13.03
CA LEU A 402 -10.55 0.61 14.30
C LEU A 402 -11.37 -0.36 15.17
N ASN A 403 -12.68 -0.16 15.23
CA ASN A 403 -13.56 -0.90 16.14
C ASN A 403 -14.35 -2.01 15.46
N GLY A 404 -14.53 -1.94 14.14
CA GLY A 404 -15.45 -2.78 13.40
C GLY A 404 -15.13 -4.26 13.50
N SER A 405 -13.88 -4.67 13.73
CA SER A 405 -13.57 -6.10 13.89
C SER A 405 -14.14 -6.69 15.18
N ALA A 406 -14.18 -5.91 16.27
CA ALA A 406 -14.72 -6.31 17.56
C ALA A 406 -16.22 -6.00 17.70
N LEU A 407 -16.70 -4.94 17.03
CA LEU A 407 -18.06 -4.40 17.14
C LEU A 407 -18.72 -4.34 15.75
N PRO A 408 -19.34 -5.44 15.27
CA PRO A 408 -19.97 -5.46 13.95
C PRO A 408 -21.07 -4.42 13.75
N GLU A 409 -21.73 -3.98 14.81
CA GLU A 409 -22.77 -2.96 14.83
C GLU A 409 -22.29 -1.60 14.30
N VAL A 410 -20.99 -1.27 14.44
CA VAL A 410 -20.46 0.01 13.95
C VAL A 410 -20.22 0.03 12.44
N ARG A 411 -20.48 -1.06 11.72
CA ARG A 411 -20.14 -1.20 10.28
C ARG A 411 -21.20 -0.64 9.32
N ASP A 412 -22.10 0.23 9.78
CA ASP A 412 -23.10 0.86 8.91
C ASP A 412 -22.43 1.79 7.88
N SER A 413 -22.80 1.69 6.60
CA SER A 413 -22.20 2.49 5.54
C SER A 413 -22.59 3.96 5.55
N ASN A 414 -23.71 4.31 6.20
CA ASN A 414 -24.21 5.67 6.28
C ASN A 414 -23.54 6.43 7.43
N THR A 415 -22.99 7.63 7.16
CA THR A 415 -22.20 8.38 8.14
C THR A 415 -22.97 8.72 9.42
N LEU A 416 -24.23 9.16 9.31
CA LEU A 416 -25.05 9.51 10.48
C LEU A 416 -25.42 8.29 11.32
N ARG A 417 -25.75 7.16 10.68
CA ARG A 417 -26.00 5.91 11.39
C ARG A 417 -24.74 5.37 12.05
N ALA A 418 -23.60 5.46 11.38
CA ALA A 418 -22.32 5.07 11.95
C ALA A 418 -21.99 5.89 13.21
N ILE A 419 -22.27 7.20 13.22
CA ILE A 419 -22.13 8.06 14.41
C ILE A 419 -23.02 7.55 15.56
N GLU A 420 -24.29 7.24 15.29
CA GLU A 420 -25.22 6.67 16.27
C GLU A 420 -24.74 5.32 16.83
N GLN A 421 -24.26 4.42 15.97
CA GLN A 421 -23.77 3.10 16.39
C GLN A 421 -22.46 3.18 17.18
N LEU A 422 -21.56 4.10 16.81
CA LEU A 422 -20.32 4.35 17.54
C LEU A 422 -20.60 4.90 18.95
N GLU A 423 -21.61 5.77 19.11
CA GLU A 423 -22.03 6.23 20.45
C GLU A 423 -22.69 5.12 21.27
N SER A 424 -23.61 4.37 20.67
CA SER A 424 -24.27 3.23 21.32
C SER A 424 -23.28 2.16 21.81
N SER A 425 -22.13 2.06 21.14
CA SER A 425 -21.05 1.13 21.47
C SER A 425 -19.99 1.71 22.43
N GLY A 426 -20.16 2.96 22.88
CA GLY A 426 -19.24 3.65 23.78
C GLY A 426 -17.95 4.16 23.12
N CYS A 427 -17.86 4.15 21.79
CA CYS A 427 -16.74 4.73 21.04
C CYS A 427 -16.82 6.26 20.92
N LEU A 428 -18.02 6.82 21.05
CA LEU A 428 -18.29 8.26 21.11
C LEU A 428 -19.13 8.57 22.36
N THR A 429 -18.98 9.78 22.89
CA THR A 429 -19.90 10.31 23.90
C THR A 429 -21.18 10.84 23.26
N MET A 430 -22.27 10.90 24.02
CA MET A 430 -23.54 11.49 23.55
C MET A 430 -23.38 12.95 23.11
N GLN A 431 -22.49 13.71 23.76
CA GLN A 431 -22.20 15.09 23.36
C GLN A 431 -21.51 15.14 21.99
N GLU A 432 -20.50 14.30 21.75
CA GLU A 432 -19.81 14.23 20.45
C GLU A 432 -20.76 13.77 19.35
N ARG A 433 -21.60 12.78 19.61
CA ARG A 433 -22.66 12.33 18.69
C ARG A 433 -23.53 13.51 18.24
N THR A 434 -24.15 14.20 19.20
CA THR A 434 -25.10 15.28 18.92
C THR A 434 -24.44 16.38 18.07
N LEU A 435 -23.23 16.82 18.49
CA LEU A 435 -22.51 17.88 17.78
C LEU A 435 -22.10 17.46 16.38
N LEU A 436 -21.62 16.22 16.18
CA LEU A 436 -21.22 15.73 14.86
C LEU A 436 -22.42 15.52 13.94
N GLU A 437 -23.55 15.02 14.44
CA GLU A 437 -24.79 14.85 13.67
C GLU A 437 -25.34 16.21 13.21
N ASP A 438 -25.48 17.17 14.12
CA ASP A 438 -25.98 18.52 13.83
C ASP A 438 -25.06 19.24 12.83
N ASN A 439 -23.75 19.22 13.08
CA ASN A 439 -22.78 19.88 12.21
C ASN A 439 -22.70 19.20 10.84
N TYR A 440 -22.72 17.87 10.76
CA TYR A 440 -22.75 17.15 9.49
C TYR A 440 -24.02 17.51 8.70
N ALA A 441 -25.18 17.49 9.36
CA ALA A 441 -26.45 17.84 8.72
C ALA A 441 -26.48 19.28 8.22
N PHE A 442 -25.95 20.21 9.01
CA PHE A 442 -25.83 21.63 8.65
C PHE A 442 -24.92 21.82 7.42
N LEU A 443 -23.70 21.27 7.44
CA LEU A 443 -22.76 21.39 6.32
C LEU A 443 -23.32 20.76 5.04
N ARG A 444 -24.03 19.63 5.14
CA ARG A 444 -24.70 18.99 4.01
C ARG A 444 -25.84 19.84 3.46
N LYS A 445 -26.60 20.53 4.33
CA LYS A 445 -27.64 21.47 3.89
C LYS A 445 -27.05 22.66 3.14
N ILE A 446 -25.90 23.19 3.58
CA ILE A 446 -25.15 24.22 2.85
C ILE A 446 -24.75 23.69 1.47
N GLU A 447 -24.12 22.50 1.42
CA GLU A 447 -23.70 21.86 0.18
C GLU A 447 -24.89 21.67 -0.79
N HIS A 448 -26.05 21.23 -0.30
CA HIS A 448 -27.28 21.12 -1.10
C HIS A 448 -27.70 22.47 -1.71
N ARG A 449 -27.73 23.54 -0.91
CA ARG A 449 -28.18 24.87 -1.37
C ARG A 449 -27.20 25.50 -2.37
N LEU A 450 -25.90 25.22 -2.23
CA LEU A 450 -24.91 25.64 -3.21
C LEU A 450 -25.09 24.90 -4.56
N GLN A 451 -25.29 23.58 -4.51
CA GLN A 451 -25.37 22.75 -5.73
C GLN A 451 -26.68 22.95 -6.50
N ILE A 452 -27.82 22.97 -5.79
CA ILE A 452 -29.13 22.98 -6.41
C ILE A 452 -29.44 24.29 -7.14
N MET A 453 -28.75 25.38 -6.83
CA MET A 453 -29.00 26.69 -7.44
C MET A 453 -28.89 26.63 -8.98
N PHE A 454 -27.84 25.99 -9.49
CA PHE A 454 -27.54 25.87 -10.93
C PHE A 454 -27.24 24.43 -11.38
N ASP A 455 -27.48 23.42 -10.52
CA ASP A 455 -27.07 22.02 -10.74
C ASP A 455 -25.55 21.85 -10.98
N LEU A 456 -24.75 22.58 -10.19
CA LEU A 456 -23.28 22.59 -10.31
C LEU A 456 -22.62 21.82 -9.17
N GLN A 457 -21.50 21.16 -9.45
CA GLN A 457 -20.65 20.52 -8.44
C GLN A 457 -19.78 21.57 -7.73
N THR A 458 -20.43 22.51 -7.06
CA THR A 458 -19.76 23.51 -6.22
C THR A 458 -19.83 23.12 -4.74
N HIS A 459 -18.73 23.38 -4.05
CA HIS A 459 -18.59 23.20 -2.59
C HIS A 459 -18.09 24.49 -1.91
N THR A 460 -17.79 25.52 -2.70
CA THR A 460 -17.20 26.77 -2.24
C THR A 460 -18.31 27.78 -2.01
N LEU A 461 -18.26 28.44 -0.85
CA LEU A 461 -19.13 29.55 -0.51
C LEU A 461 -18.87 30.73 -1.45
N PRO A 462 -19.88 31.57 -1.72
CA PRO A 462 -19.68 32.77 -2.53
C PRO A 462 -18.69 33.73 -1.88
N ASP A 463 -17.83 34.37 -2.69
CA ASP A 463 -16.88 35.38 -2.21
C ASP A 463 -17.55 36.73 -1.87
N ASN A 464 -18.74 36.98 -2.43
CA ASN A 464 -19.49 38.23 -2.23
C ASN A 464 -20.47 38.11 -1.05
N ASP A 465 -20.50 39.12 -0.20
CA ASP A 465 -21.43 39.25 0.93
C ASP A 465 -22.90 39.21 0.49
N GLN A 466 -23.25 39.80 -0.65
CA GLN A 466 -24.63 39.77 -1.14
C GLN A 466 -25.07 38.34 -1.49
N GLU A 467 -24.25 37.57 -2.21
CA GLU A 467 -24.56 36.17 -2.54
C GLU A 467 -24.55 35.27 -1.31
N THR A 468 -23.65 35.53 -0.35
CA THR A 468 -23.63 34.82 0.93
C THR A 468 -24.89 35.13 1.76
N HIS A 469 -25.37 36.38 1.72
CA HIS A 469 -26.62 36.76 2.37
C HIS A 469 -27.82 36.03 1.74
N ARG A 470 -27.87 35.94 0.42
CA ARG A 470 -28.90 35.15 -0.31
C ARG A 470 -28.86 33.68 0.09
N LEU A 471 -27.66 33.10 0.22
CA LEU A 471 -27.48 31.72 0.71
C LEU A 471 -28.00 31.56 2.15
N ALA A 472 -27.71 32.51 3.04
CA ALA A 472 -28.21 32.48 4.41
C ALA A 472 -29.75 32.46 4.45
N ILE A 473 -30.42 33.30 3.64
CA ILE A 473 -31.89 33.28 3.53
C ILE A 473 -32.40 31.92 3.03
N ARG A 474 -31.75 31.32 2.00
CA ARG A 474 -32.11 29.97 1.50
C ARG A 474 -31.96 28.85 2.54
N LEU A 475 -31.09 29.05 3.52
CA LEU A 475 -30.89 28.12 4.63
C LEU A 475 -31.92 28.30 5.74
N GLY A 476 -32.67 29.41 5.72
CA GLY A 476 -33.71 29.76 6.68
C GLY A 476 -33.30 30.83 7.69
N TYR A 477 -32.13 31.46 7.54
CA TYR A 477 -31.71 32.54 8.43
C TYR A 477 -32.54 33.79 8.19
N GLN A 478 -33.00 34.39 9.28
CA GLN A 478 -33.69 35.68 9.27
C GLN A 478 -32.89 36.69 10.08
N GLY A 479 -32.91 37.95 9.66
CA GLY A 479 -32.34 39.04 10.45
C GLY A 479 -33.22 39.31 11.68
N ASN A 480 -32.60 39.62 12.80
CA ASN A 480 -33.28 40.12 13.99
C ASN A 480 -32.70 41.50 14.38
N SER A 481 -33.15 42.07 15.50
CA SER A 481 -32.69 43.38 15.97
C SER A 481 -31.19 43.42 16.33
N GLU A 482 -30.55 42.28 16.55
CA GLU A 482 -29.17 42.17 17.02
C GLU A 482 -28.19 41.78 15.91
N ARG A 483 -28.62 40.94 14.95
CA ARG A 483 -27.78 40.36 13.91
C ARG A 483 -28.51 40.26 12.58
N THR A 484 -27.76 40.46 11.50
CA THR A 484 -28.24 40.18 10.14
C THR A 484 -28.23 38.67 9.87
N ALA A 485 -29.01 38.20 8.90
CA ALA A 485 -28.98 36.79 8.49
C ALA A 485 -27.57 36.34 8.05
N LEU A 486 -26.80 37.24 7.42
CA LEU A 486 -25.42 36.96 6.99
C LEU A 486 -24.49 36.73 8.17
N THR A 487 -24.53 37.59 9.19
CA THR A 487 -23.66 37.49 10.36
C THR A 487 -23.98 36.24 11.18
N ALA A 488 -25.26 35.92 11.38
CA ALA A 488 -25.67 34.71 12.09
C ALA A 488 -25.19 33.42 11.38
N PHE A 489 -25.33 33.37 10.05
CA PHE A 489 -24.86 32.22 9.28
C PHE A 489 -23.33 32.01 9.37
N ARG A 490 -22.55 33.09 9.27
CA ARG A 490 -21.07 33.00 9.35
C ARG A 490 -20.61 32.53 10.72
N GLU A 491 -21.17 33.07 11.79
CA GLU A 491 -20.85 32.66 13.16
C GLU A 491 -21.16 31.18 13.42
N ASP A 492 -22.33 30.70 12.97
CA ASP A 492 -22.71 29.29 13.12
C ASP A 492 -21.77 28.36 12.33
N LEU A 493 -21.37 28.76 11.12
CA LEU A 493 -20.42 28.00 10.30
C LEU A 493 -19.03 27.93 10.93
N ASP A 494 -18.51 29.06 11.40
CA ASP A 494 -17.21 29.13 12.06
C ASP A 494 -17.21 28.30 13.35
N GLN A 495 -18.29 28.40 14.13
CA GLN A 495 -18.46 27.62 15.35
C GLN A 495 -18.54 26.12 15.06
N ALA A 496 -19.34 25.71 14.07
CA ALA A 496 -19.50 24.30 13.69
C ALA A 496 -18.17 23.69 13.24
N THR A 497 -17.44 24.37 12.35
CA THR A 497 -16.15 23.89 11.84
C THR A 497 -15.06 23.90 12.92
N GLU A 498 -15.03 24.90 13.82
CA GLU A 498 -14.11 24.90 14.95
C GLU A 498 -14.38 23.76 15.95
N LEU A 499 -15.64 23.52 16.29
CA LEU A 499 -16.04 22.42 17.16
C LEU A 499 -15.70 21.07 16.55
N ASN A 500 -15.99 20.87 15.26
CA ASN A 500 -15.61 19.66 14.54
C ASN A 500 -14.10 19.42 14.63
N ARG A 501 -13.26 20.42 14.34
CA ARG A 501 -11.80 20.27 14.44
C ARG A 501 -11.38 19.79 15.83
N LYS A 502 -11.90 20.43 16.89
CA LYS A 502 -11.59 20.06 18.28
C LYS A 502 -11.99 18.61 18.61
N ILE A 503 -13.20 18.19 18.24
CA ILE A 503 -13.71 16.84 18.48
C ILE A 503 -12.89 15.81 17.69
N LEU A 504 -12.72 16.05 16.39
CA LEU A 504 -12.04 15.11 15.50
C LEU A 504 -10.56 14.93 15.86
N ASP A 505 -9.87 16.01 16.24
CA ASP A 505 -8.49 15.93 16.72
C ASP A 505 -8.39 15.22 18.07
N HIS A 506 -9.35 15.44 18.97
CA HIS A 506 -9.43 14.72 20.23
C HIS A 506 -9.60 13.21 20.01
N LEU A 507 -10.56 12.79 19.19
CA LEU A 507 -10.85 11.39 18.88
C LEU A 507 -9.64 10.66 18.27
N LEU A 508 -8.91 11.33 17.40
CA LEU A 508 -7.71 10.76 16.78
C LEU A 508 -6.52 10.72 17.73
N ASN A 509 -6.34 11.72 18.59
CA ASN A 509 -5.25 11.74 19.55
C ASN A 509 -5.48 10.74 20.68
N ASP A 510 -6.70 10.61 21.18
CA ASP A 510 -7.05 9.64 22.23
C ASP A 510 -6.95 8.20 21.75
N ALA A 511 -7.27 7.94 20.48
CA ALA A 511 -7.02 6.63 19.88
C ALA A 511 -5.51 6.27 19.87
N PHE A 512 -4.58 7.24 19.92
CA PHE A 512 -3.13 7.03 19.70
C PHE A 512 -2.19 7.81 20.64
N ARG A 513 -2.42 7.72 21.95
CA ARG A 513 -1.61 8.41 22.97
C ARG A 513 -0.08 8.13 22.93
N ASP A 514 0.38 7.09 22.23
CA ASP A 514 1.79 6.62 22.23
C ASP A 514 2.53 6.69 20.86
N VAL A 515 1.96 7.30 19.82
CA VAL A 515 2.60 7.37 18.49
C VAL A 515 3.08 8.80 18.21
N GLU A 516 4.35 9.07 18.51
CA GLU A 516 5.07 10.32 18.18
C GLU A 516 4.92 10.70 16.70
N ASP A 517 5.01 12.00 16.40
CA ASP A 517 4.90 12.58 15.06
C ASP A 517 5.69 11.78 14.01
N THR A 518 4.98 11.16 13.07
CA THR A 518 5.58 10.30 12.05
C THR A 518 6.52 11.11 11.14
N ALA A 519 7.76 10.63 11.04
CA ALA A 519 8.87 11.30 10.38
C ALA A 519 8.67 11.40 8.84
N PRO A 520 9.19 12.44 8.16
CA PRO A 520 8.98 12.70 6.73
C PRO A 520 9.44 11.56 5.80
N GLU A 521 10.34 10.68 6.26
CA GLU A 521 10.80 9.50 5.56
C GLU A 521 9.69 8.45 5.41
N VAL A 522 8.82 8.35 6.41
CA VAL A 522 7.65 7.45 6.39
C VAL A 522 6.68 7.91 5.31
N ASP A 523 6.41 9.22 5.24
CA ASP A 523 5.55 9.81 4.23
C ASP A 523 6.10 9.56 2.81
N LEU A 524 7.43 9.71 2.62
CA LEU A 524 8.08 9.46 1.33
C LEU A 524 7.94 8.00 0.88
N ILE A 525 8.17 7.04 1.80
CA ILE A 525 8.08 5.62 1.46
C ILE A 525 6.63 5.24 1.15
N LEU A 526 5.65 5.79 1.87
CA LEU A 526 4.23 5.44 1.70
C LEU A 526 3.50 6.23 0.58
N ASP A 527 4.16 7.20 -0.06
CA ASP A 527 3.58 7.95 -1.17
C ASP A 527 3.68 7.15 -2.48
N PRO A 528 2.56 6.83 -3.16
CA PRO A 528 2.59 6.13 -4.44
C PRO A 528 3.10 7.00 -5.60
N ASN A 529 3.17 8.33 -5.45
CA ASN A 529 3.68 9.22 -6.49
C ASN A 529 4.25 10.54 -5.89
N PRO A 530 5.36 10.47 -5.13
CA PRO A 530 5.96 11.66 -4.54
C PRO A 530 6.54 12.58 -5.62
N THR A 531 6.45 13.88 -5.39
CA THR A 531 7.08 14.86 -6.30
C THR A 531 8.59 14.83 -6.17
N THR A 532 9.31 15.19 -7.24
CA THR A 532 10.78 15.28 -7.24
C THR A 532 11.30 16.17 -6.11
N GLU A 533 10.64 17.30 -5.84
CA GLU A 533 10.97 18.19 -4.72
C GLU A 533 10.84 17.50 -3.35
N THR A 534 9.85 16.61 -3.19
CA THR A 534 9.65 15.86 -1.95
C THR A 534 10.77 14.83 -1.77
N ILE A 535 11.13 14.12 -2.84
CA ILE A 535 12.24 13.16 -2.82
C ILE A 535 13.55 13.86 -2.43
N GLU A 536 13.86 14.99 -3.07
CA GLU A 536 15.09 15.74 -2.81
C GLU A 536 15.12 16.29 -1.38
N SER A 537 14.03 16.91 -0.91
CA SER A 537 13.99 17.50 0.44
C SER A 537 14.16 16.47 1.57
N VAL A 538 13.65 15.25 1.38
CA VAL A 538 13.72 14.18 2.39
C VAL A 538 15.05 13.42 2.32
N LEU A 539 15.60 13.16 1.12
CA LEU A 539 16.82 12.37 0.98
C LEU A 539 18.12 13.19 1.05
N ALA A 540 18.11 14.48 0.69
CA ALA A 540 19.30 15.33 0.73
C ALA A 540 20.02 15.38 2.10
N PRO A 541 19.32 15.42 3.26
CA PRO A 541 19.97 15.40 4.57
C PRO A 541 20.81 14.15 4.86
N TYR A 542 20.59 13.05 4.13
CA TYR A 542 21.25 11.76 4.36
C TYR A 542 22.53 11.55 3.53
N GLY A 543 22.94 12.54 2.73
CA GLY A 543 24.23 12.52 2.04
C GLY A 543 24.28 11.72 0.73
N PHE A 544 23.12 11.39 0.14
CA PHE A 544 23.05 10.76 -1.18
C PHE A 544 23.45 11.74 -2.29
N HIS A 545 24.30 11.27 -3.21
CA HIS A 545 24.78 12.06 -4.35
C HIS A 545 23.76 12.05 -5.52
N ASP A 546 23.07 10.93 -5.74
CA ASP A 546 22.00 10.78 -6.73
C ASP A 546 20.67 10.44 -6.02
N GLN A 547 19.93 11.46 -5.59
CA GLN A 547 18.68 11.28 -4.85
C GLN A 547 17.61 10.52 -5.65
N PRO A 548 17.42 10.76 -6.97
CA PRO A 548 16.53 9.94 -7.79
C PRO A 548 16.91 8.46 -7.83
N ALA A 549 18.20 8.12 -7.93
CA ALA A 549 18.65 6.72 -7.86
C ALA A 549 18.50 6.14 -6.45
N ALA A 550 18.80 6.92 -5.41
CA ALA A 550 18.60 6.51 -4.01
C ALA A 550 17.13 6.19 -3.73
N TYR A 551 16.19 7.01 -4.20
CA TYR A 551 14.76 6.73 -4.08
C TYR A 551 14.36 5.43 -4.80
N ARG A 552 14.84 5.21 -6.03
CA ARG A 552 14.58 3.94 -6.75
C ARG A 552 15.10 2.73 -5.97
N ASN A 553 16.30 2.80 -5.42
CA ASN A 553 16.87 1.72 -4.62
C ASN A 553 16.13 1.53 -3.29
N LEU A 554 15.68 2.62 -2.65
CA LEU A 554 14.86 2.57 -1.44
C LEU A 554 13.51 1.90 -1.70
N MET A 555 12.85 2.22 -2.82
CA MET A 555 11.59 1.57 -3.21
C MET A 555 11.78 0.12 -3.63
N ALA A 556 12.93 -0.23 -4.22
CA ALA A 556 13.27 -1.63 -4.49
C ALA A 556 13.40 -2.45 -3.19
N LEU A 557 13.80 -1.85 -2.06
CA LEU A 557 13.75 -2.52 -0.74
C LEU A 557 12.32 -2.76 -0.24
N ALA A 558 11.33 -2.03 -0.77
CA ALA A 558 9.92 -2.10 -0.40
C ALA A 558 9.15 -3.16 -1.22
N GLU A 559 9.78 -3.75 -2.25
CA GLU A 559 9.19 -4.72 -3.16
C GLU A 559 9.74 -6.13 -2.91
N GLU A 560 8.84 -7.12 -2.87
CA GLU A 560 9.21 -8.54 -2.84
C GLU A 560 9.35 -9.09 -4.26
N LYS A 561 10.45 -9.81 -4.52
CA LYS A 561 10.64 -10.53 -5.80
C LYS A 561 9.88 -11.86 -5.87
N ILE A 562 9.44 -12.38 -4.72
CA ILE A 562 8.79 -13.69 -4.59
C ILE A 562 7.26 -13.48 -4.66
N PRO A 563 6.55 -14.01 -5.68
CA PRO A 563 5.15 -13.65 -5.96
C PRO A 563 4.13 -13.91 -4.84
N PHE A 564 4.40 -14.83 -3.92
CA PHE A 564 3.50 -15.18 -2.81
C PHE A 564 3.83 -14.43 -1.51
N LEU A 565 4.89 -13.61 -1.48
CA LEU A 565 5.21 -12.76 -0.34
C LEU A 565 4.60 -11.38 -0.53
N SER A 566 4.07 -10.82 0.55
CA SER A 566 3.34 -9.56 0.49
C SER A 566 4.30 -8.36 0.38
N SER A 567 4.37 -7.74 -0.81
CA SER A 567 5.02 -6.44 -0.98
C SER A 567 4.39 -5.37 -0.09
N ARG A 568 3.09 -5.47 0.24
CA ARG A 568 2.45 -4.56 1.22
C ARG A 568 3.10 -4.66 2.59
N ARG A 569 3.27 -5.89 3.11
CA ARG A 569 3.95 -6.14 4.39
C ARG A 569 5.39 -5.58 4.34
N CYS A 570 6.09 -5.82 3.24
CA CYS A 570 7.44 -5.31 3.02
C CYS A 570 7.52 -3.78 3.07
N HIS A 571 6.69 -3.12 2.27
CA HIS A 571 6.61 -1.67 2.16
C HIS A 571 6.28 -1.01 3.50
N HIS A 572 5.36 -1.61 4.25
CA HIS A 572 4.95 -1.15 5.57
C HIS A 572 6.07 -1.25 6.62
N PHE A 573 6.73 -2.41 6.73
CA PHE A 573 7.81 -2.55 7.70
C PHE A 573 9.04 -1.73 7.32
N LEU A 574 9.33 -1.56 6.02
CA LEU A 574 10.37 -0.65 5.56
C LEU A 574 10.06 0.79 6.01
N ALA A 575 8.82 1.26 5.84
CA ALA A 575 8.41 2.58 6.31
C ALA A 575 8.62 2.74 7.82
N SER A 576 8.31 1.71 8.62
CA SER A 576 8.48 1.73 10.08
C SER A 576 9.94 1.86 10.56
N ILE A 577 10.90 1.49 9.70
CA ILE A 577 12.34 1.62 9.97
C ILE A 577 12.99 2.70 9.12
N GLY A 578 12.27 3.37 8.22
CA GLY A 578 12.82 4.24 7.17
C GLY A 578 13.79 5.29 7.69
N GLN A 579 13.37 6.05 8.71
CA GLN A 579 14.24 7.05 9.33
C GLN A 579 15.51 6.43 9.94
N ARG A 580 15.38 5.34 10.71
CA ARG A 580 16.51 4.65 11.36
C ARG A 580 17.46 4.04 10.33
N LEU A 581 16.93 3.50 9.24
CA LEU A 581 17.68 2.94 8.13
C LEU A 581 18.48 4.04 7.42
N LEU A 582 17.83 5.14 7.03
CA LEU A 582 18.50 6.25 6.34
C LEU A 582 19.56 6.93 7.21
N GLN A 583 19.31 7.09 8.52
CA GLN A 583 20.32 7.57 9.49
C GLN A 583 21.52 6.61 9.61
N ALA A 584 21.28 5.29 9.57
CA ALA A 584 22.37 4.32 9.59
C ALA A 584 23.19 4.35 8.30
N ILE A 585 22.55 4.59 7.15
CA ILE A 585 23.21 4.71 5.84
C ILE A 585 24.01 6.02 5.76
N SER A 586 23.50 7.13 6.29
CA SER A 586 24.16 8.44 6.17
C SER A 586 25.51 8.54 6.88
N VAL A 587 25.78 7.66 7.84
CA VAL A 587 27.08 7.60 8.55
C VAL A 587 28.07 6.63 7.90
N THR A 588 27.73 6.04 6.76
CA THR A 588 28.62 5.14 6.01
C THR A 588 29.58 5.91 5.10
N PRO A 589 30.72 5.32 4.69
CA PRO A 589 31.67 5.98 3.80
C PRO A 589 31.09 6.35 2.43
N ASP A 590 30.12 5.59 1.95
CA ASP A 590 29.44 5.78 0.66
C ASP A 590 27.96 5.36 0.79
N PRO A 591 27.05 6.31 1.09
CA PRO A 591 25.62 6.06 1.24
C PRO A 591 24.96 5.43 0.01
N ASP A 592 25.31 5.89 -1.18
CA ASP A 592 24.74 5.42 -2.45
C ASP A 592 25.11 3.95 -2.71
N SER A 593 26.39 3.60 -2.58
CA SER A 593 26.88 2.22 -2.73
C SER A 593 26.33 1.29 -1.65
N THR A 594 26.22 1.79 -0.41
CA THR A 594 25.64 1.02 0.70
C THR A 594 24.20 0.63 0.41
N LEU A 595 23.38 1.55 -0.11
CA LEU A 595 21.99 1.29 -0.43
C LEU A 595 21.83 0.29 -1.59
N VAL A 596 22.72 0.34 -2.59
CA VAL A 596 22.77 -0.66 -3.66
C VAL A 596 23.11 -2.06 -3.13
N ASN A 597 24.12 -2.16 -2.26
CA ASN A 597 24.52 -3.43 -1.64
C ASN A 597 23.41 -4.00 -0.74
N LEU A 598 22.75 -3.15 0.04
CA LEU A 598 21.58 -3.53 0.85
C LEU A 598 20.49 -4.15 -0.03
N ASN A 599 20.22 -3.57 -1.19
CA ASN A 599 19.22 -4.11 -2.11
C ASN A 599 19.63 -5.50 -2.64
N GLN A 600 20.89 -5.66 -3.08
CA GLN A 600 21.40 -6.94 -3.57
C GLN A 600 21.37 -8.06 -2.53
N VAL A 601 21.80 -7.76 -1.29
CA VAL A 601 21.78 -8.74 -0.20
C VAL A 601 20.34 -9.07 0.17
N SER A 602 19.47 -8.08 0.35
CA SER A 602 18.07 -8.29 0.76
C SER A 602 17.26 -9.05 -0.30
N ASP A 603 17.52 -8.79 -1.58
CA ASP A 603 16.94 -9.55 -2.70
C ASP A 603 17.34 -11.02 -2.69
N SER A 604 18.60 -11.31 -2.32
CA SER A 604 19.13 -12.67 -2.30
C SER A 604 18.62 -13.46 -1.10
N LEU A 605 18.43 -12.80 0.05
CA LEU A 605 17.81 -13.38 1.23
C LEU A 605 16.35 -13.79 0.99
N GLY A 606 15.60 -12.93 0.28
CA GLY A 606 14.16 -13.08 0.12
C GLY A 606 13.38 -12.78 1.40
N GLY A 607 12.08 -12.48 1.29
CA GLY A 607 11.25 -12.16 2.45
C GLY A 607 11.68 -10.89 3.17
N LYS A 608 11.95 -9.84 2.40
CA LYS A 608 12.37 -8.52 2.89
C LYS A 608 11.44 -7.98 3.98
N GLY A 609 10.13 -8.21 3.86
CA GLY A 609 9.17 -7.75 4.87
C GLY A 609 9.36 -8.37 6.24
N VAL A 610 9.76 -9.65 6.32
CA VAL A 610 10.09 -10.31 7.59
C VAL A 610 11.41 -9.76 8.14
N LEU A 611 12.38 -9.50 7.25
CA LEU A 611 13.66 -8.90 7.63
C LEU A 611 13.48 -7.49 8.23
N TRP A 612 12.67 -6.64 7.58
CA TRP A 612 12.36 -5.29 8.06
C TRP A 612 11.59 -5.29 9.37
N GLU A 613 10.66 -6.23 9.53
CA GLU A 613 9.95 -6.45 10.79
C GLU A 613 10.92 -6.79 11.92
N LEU A 614 11.83 -7.73 11.71
CA LEU A 614 12.85 -8.11 12.69
C LEU A 614 13.75 -6.91 13.07
N PHE A 615 14.17 -6.10 12.09
CA PHE A 615 14.94 -4.88 12.34
C PHE A 615 14.15 -3.78 13.03
N SER A 616 12.82 -3.76 12.89
CA SER A 616 11.97 -2.80 13.59
C SER A 616 12.04 -2.99 15.10
N PHE A 617 12.13 -4.24 15.56
CA PHE A 617 12.25 -4.64 16.96
C PHE A 617 13.70 -4.69 17.47
N ASN A 618 14.70 -4.79 16.59
CA ASN A 618 16.12 -4.91 16.97
C ASN A 618 17.02 -3.90 16.22
N PRO A 619 17.06 -2.62 16.66
CA PRO A 619 17.88 -1.58 16.04
C PRO A 619 19.39 -1.87 15.94
N PRO A 620 20.04 -2.56 16.91
CA PRO A 620 21.42 -3.01 16.74
C PRO A 620 21.65 -3.87 15.50
N SER A 621 20.71 -4.75 15.16
CA SER A 621 20.77 -5.62 13.98
C SER A 621 20.76 -4.82 12.69
N LEU A 622 19.87 -3.84 12.60
CA LEU A 622 19.78 -2.93 11.46
C LEU A 622 21.12 -2.21 11.22
N ARG A 623 21.73 -1.67 12.28
CA ARG A 623 23.03 -0.99 12.17
C ARG A 623 24.15 -1.92 11.74
N LEU A 624 24.18 -3.15 12.26
CA LEU A 624 25.15 -4.16 11.85
C LEU A 624 24.96 -4.52 10.37
N TYR A 625 23.72 -4.74 9.94
CA TYR A 625 23.39 -5.09 8.56
C TYR A 625 23.84 -3.99 7.58
N VAL A 626 23.53 -2.73 7.88
CA VAL A 626 23.98 -1.57 7.10
C VAL A 626 25.52 -1.47 7.08
N ARG A 627 26.18 -1.62 8.24
CA ARG A 627 27.64 -1.55 8.33
C ARG A 627 28.33 -2.69 7.57
N LEU A 628 27.77 -3.89 7.57
CA LEU A 628 28.29 -5.02 6.80
C LEU A 628 28.23 -4.74 5.30
N CYS A 629 27.08 -4.24 4.83
CA CYS A 629 26.87 -3.88 3.41
C CYS A 629 27.74 -2.70 2.96
N ALA A 630 28.06 -1.78 3.88
CA ALA A 630 28.93 -0.64 3.61
C ALA A 630 30.43 -0.99 3.60
N CYS A 631 30.87 -1.85 4.53
CA CYS A 631 32.30 -2.03 4.80
C CYS A 631 32.93 -3.25 4.11
N SER A 632 32.15 -4.28 3.72
CA SER A 632 32.72 -5.53 3.24
C SER A 632 31.96 -6.15 2.06
N PRO A 633 32.44 -5.94 0.82
CA PRO A 633 31.94 -6.64 -0.35
C PRO A 633 32.08 -8.17 -0.23
N TYR A 634 33.12 -8.64 0.45
CA TYR A 634 33.36 -10.07 0.66
C TYR A 634 32.27 -10.71 1.52
N LEU A 635 31.96 -10.14 2.70
CA LEU A 635 30.93 -10.68 3.59
C LEU A 635 29.52 -10.50 3.00
N SER A 636 29.28 -9.39 2.30
CA SER A 636 28.03 -9.18 1.56
C SER A 636 27.86 -10.25 0.48
N GLY A 637 28.93 -10.56 -0.27
CA GLY A 637 28.92 -11.62 -1.27
C GLY A 637 28.69 -13.02 -0.70
N LEU A 638 29.15 -13.30 0.53
CA LEU A 638 28.83 -14.55 1.22
C LEU A 638 27.34 -14.68 1.51
N LEU A 639 26.68 -13.61 1.97
CA LEU A 639 25.22 -13.59 2.21
C LEU A 639 24.42 -13.71 0.91
N THR A 640 24.83 -13.01 -0.15
CA THR A 640 24.21 -13.11 -1.47
C THR A 640 24.30 -14.53 -2.02
N SER A 641 25.44 -15.21 -1.84
CA SER A 641 25.66 -16.57 -2.35
C SER A 641 25.07 -17.66 -1.44
N ASN A 642 24.80 -17.33 -0.16
CA ASN A 642 24.28 -18.27 0.85
C ASN A 642 23.18 -17.62 1.69
N PRO A 643 21.96 -17.46 1.14
CA PRO A 643 20.86 -16.74 1.78
C PRO A 643 20.47 -17.22 3.20
N GLY A 644 20.62 -18.52 3.48
CA GLY A 644 20.28 -19.11 4.79
C GLY A 644 21.19 -18.69 5.95
N MET A 645 22.23 -17.88 5.72
CA MET A 645 23.20 -17.45 6.74
C MET A 645 22.80 -16.16 7.48
N ILE A 646 21.57 -15.65 7.29
CA ILE A 646 21.09 -14.49 8.05
C ILE A 646 20.97 -14.77 9.55
N ASP A 647 20.60 -16.00 9.92
CA ASP A 647 20.51 -16.42 11.31
C ASP A 647 21.88 -16.37 12.00
N GLU A 648 22.95 -16.73 11.28
CA GLU A 648 24.33 -16.63 11.77
C GLU A 648 24.76 -15.18 12.03
N LEU A 649 24.30 -14.25 11.19
CA LEU A 649 24.50 -12.81 11.43
C LEU A 649 23.80 -12.36 12.71
N MET A 650 22.57 -12.82 12.94
CA MET A 650 21.80 -12.50 14.15
C MET A 650 22.41 -13.12 15.41
N ASP A 651 22.78 -14.40 15.35
CA ASP A 651 23.41 -15.14 16.45
C ASP A 651 24.78 -14.57 16.83
N SER A 652 25.54 -14.05 15.86
CA SER A 652 26.85 -13.44 16.10
C SER A 652 26.79 -12.18 16.97
N MET A 653 25.63 -11.51 17.07
CA MET A 653 25.44 -10.40 18.01
C MET A 653 25.22 -10.87 19.45
N VAL A 654 24.61 -12.05 19.62
CA VAL A 654 24.28 -12.65 20.92
C VAL A 654 25.47 -13.42 21.50
N LEU A 655 26.22 -14.12 20.64
CA LEU A 655 27.37 -14.91 21.03
C LEU A 655 28.60 -14.02 21.26
N ASP A 656 29.02 -13.89 22.51
CA ASP A 656 30.05 -12.92 22.90
C ASP A 656 31.51 -13.41 22.73
N LYS A 657 31.74 -14.57 22.10
CA LYS A 657 33.10 -15.11 21.86
C LYS A 657 33.26 -15.79 20.50
N LEU A 658 34.47 -15.69 19.93
CA LEU A 658 34.91 -16.53 18.82
C LEU A 658 34.94 -18.01 19.24
N PRO A 659 34.67 -18.94 18.31
CA PRO A 659 34.71 -20.36 18.60
C PRO A 659 36.15 -20.82 18.92
N SER A 660 36.27 -21.73 19.89
CA SER A 660 37.55 -22.39 20.19
C SER A 660 37.85 -23.47 19.15
N MET A 661 39.12 -23.92 19.07
CA MET A 661 39.52 -25.05 18.24
C MET A 661 38.62 -26.28 18.48
N GLU A 662 38.44 -26.66 19.74
CA GLU A 662 37.60 -27.80 20.14
C GLU A 662 36.14 -27.64 19.68
N SER A 663 35.60 -26.42 19.75
CA SER A 663 34.24 -26.13 19.30
C SER A 663 34.10 -26.24 17.78
N LEU A 664 35.10 -25.76 17.03
CA LEU A 664 35.14 -25.88 15.57
C LEU A 664 35.25 -27.35 15.15
N GLU A 665 36.13 -28.12 15.80
CA GLU A 665 36.30 -29.56 15.54
C GLU A 665 35.02 -30.35 15.81
N ALA A 666 34.38 -30.12 16.97
CA ALA A 666 33.13 -30.79 17.34
C ALA A 666 32.01 -30.47 16.33
N THR A 667 31.85 -29.19 15.99
CA THR A 667 30.81 -28.73 15.05
C THR A 667 31.00 -29.35 13.67
N LEU A 668 32.23 -29.29 13.11
CA LEU A 668 32.49 -29.86 11.79
C LEU A 668 32.33 -31.39 11.80
N THR A 669 32.79 -32.07 12.85
CA THR A 669 32.64 -33.52 12.99
C THR A 669 31.17 -33.93 13.01
N ASP A 670 30.33 -33.19 13.74
CA ASP A 670 28.90 -33.44 13.79
C ASP A 670 28.22 -33.20 12.44
N LEU A 671 28.54 -32.10 11.75
CA LEU A 671 28.02 -31.79 10.41
C LEU A 671 28.43 -32.86 9.37
N CYS A 672 29.65 -33.38 9.47
CA CYS A 672 30.20 -34.39 8.56
C CYS A 672 29.75 -35.84 8.87
N ARG A 673 29.04 -36.07 9.99
CA ARG A 673 28.65 -37.42 10.44
C ARG A 673 27.67 -38.06 9.47
N GLY A 674 28.10 -39.13 8.81
CA GLY A 674 27.25 -39.90 7.88
C GLY A 674 27.07 -39.26 6.50
N ALA A 675 27.78 -38.17 6.20
CA ALA A 675 27.74 -37.52 4.88
C ALA A 675 28.47 -38.37 3.82
N GLU A 676 27.80 -38.66 2.70
CA GLU A 676 28.43 -39.32 1.54
C GLU A 676 29.39 -38.37 0.81
N ASP A 677 28.97 -37.10 0.67
CA ASP A 677 29.77 -36.00 0.16
C ASP A 677 29.89 -34.88 1.21
N GLN A 678 31.13 -34.51 1.52
CA GLN A 678 31.47 -33.51 2.53
C GLN A 678 31.82 -32.15 1.91
N GLU A 679 31.98 -32.07 0.58
CA GLU A 679 32.40 -30.82 -0.11
C GLU A 679 31.43 -29.65 0.16
N PRO A 680 30.08 -29.80 0.01
CA PRO A 680 29.15 -28.71 0.33
C PRO A 680 29.19 -28.29 1.81
N ILE A 681 29.40 -29.26 2.70
CA ILE A 681 29.42 -29.05 4.16
C ILE A 681 30.65 -28.23 4.55
N LEU A 682 31.82 -28.56 4.01
CA LEU A 682 33.07 -27.83 4.26
C LEU A 682 32.98 -26.38 3.78
N HIS A 683 32.39 -26.14 2.61
CA HIS A 683 32.17 -24.79 2.08
C HIS A 683 31.18 -23.99 2.94
N SER A 684 30.03 -24.57 3.29
CA SER A 684 29.04 -23.91 4.15
C SER A 684 29.61 -23.61 5.53
N PHE A 685 30.35 -24.54 6.12
CA PHE A 685 31.01 -24.37 7.41
C PHE A 685 32.04 -23.24 7.36
N LYS A 686 32.95 -23.23 6.36
CA LYS A 686 33.91 -22.15 6.16
C LYS A 686 33.21 -20.79 6.04
N ASN A 687 32.17 -20.70 5.21
CA ASN A 687 31.46 -19.46 4.94
C ASN A 687 30.73 -18.93 6.20
N SER A 688 30.04 -19.79 6.94
CA SER A 688 29.41 -19.45 8.23
C SER A 688 30.45 -18.94 9.24
N GLN A 689 31.58 -19.64 9.39
CA GLN A 689 32.62 -19.21 10.32
C GLN A 689 33.33 -17.92 9.88
N HIS A 690 33.57 -17.72 8.58
CA HIS A 690 34.09 -16.45 8.05
C HIS A 690 33.13 -15.29 8.32
N LEU A 691 31.81 -15.49 8.16
CA LEU A 691 30.80 -14.48 8.47
C LEU A 691 30.83 -14.14 9.97
N ARG A 692 30.88 -15.13 10.85
CA ARG A 692 30.96 -14.94 12.31
C ARG A 692 32.22 -14.20 12.73
N VAL A 693 33.39 -14.57 12.19
CA VAL A 693 34.65 -13.87 12.46
C VAL A 693 34.59 -12.43 11.93
N GLY A 694 34.10 -12.26 10.71
CA GLY A 694 33.98 -10.96 10.04
C GLY A 694 33.05 -9.98 10.74
N VAL A 695 31.90 -10.44 11.23
CA VAL A 695 30.97 -9.59 11.99
C VAL A 695 31.63 -9.09 13.27
N ARG A 696 32.33 -9.96 14.02
CA ARG A 696 33.00 -9.56 15.27
C ARG A 696 34.17 -8.59 15.03
N ASP A 697 34.87 -8.78 13.92
CA ASP A 697 35.94 -7.88 13.45
C ASP A 697 35.37 -6.49 13.11
N ILE A 698 34.27 -6.44 12.34
CA ILE A 698 33.54 -5.19 12.03
C ILE A 698 33.04 -4.49 13.29
N LEU A 699 32.53 -5.24 14.27
CA LEU A 699 32.08 -4.72 15.55
C LEU A 699 33.23 -4.36 16.50
N SER A 700 34.49 -4.60 16.10
CA SER A 700 35.70 -4.37 16.91
C SER A 700 35.64 -5.06 18.28
N LYS A 701 34.96 -6.21 18.35
CA LYS A 701 34.82 -7.03 19.57
C LYS A 701 36.02 -7.96 19.81
N GLU A 702 36.90 -8.09 18.84
CA GLU A 702 38.02 -9.03 18.85
C GLU A 702 39.34 -8.34 18.54
N SER A 703 40.43 -8.91 19.04
CA SER A 703 41.77 -8.46 18.71
C SER A 703 42.20 -9.02 17.34
N LEU A 704 43.06 -8.30 16.63
CA LEU A 704 43.65 -8.79 15.37
C LEU A 704 44.26 -10.19 15.53
N ARG A 705 44.91 -10.44 16.68
CA ARG A 705 45.51 -11.74 17.01
C ARG A 705 44.45 -12.85 17.17
N SER A 706 43.32 -12.58 17.83
CA SER A 706 42.26 -13.56 18.02
C SER A 706 41.52 -13.87 16.71
N THR A 707 41.29 -12.86 15.87
CA THR A 707 40.77 -13.01 14.50
C THR A 707 41.66 -13.94 13.68
N HIS A 708 42.96 -13.65 13.61
CA HIS A 708 43.92 -14.47 12.87
C HIS A 708 44.02 -15.90 13.41
N CYS A 709 44.06 -16.06 14.74
CA CYS A 709 44.09 -17.38 15.37
C CYS A 709 42.84 -18.19 15.02
N CYS A 710 41.65 -17.57 15.04
CA CYS A 710 40.41 -18.24 14.68
C CYS A 710 40.39 -18.67 13.20
N LEU A 711 40.82 -17.80 12.29
CA LEU A 711 40.95 -18.15 10.86
C LEU A 711 41.97 -19.29 10.64
N SER A 712 43.05 -19.31 11.41
CA SER A 712 44.03 -20.41 11.40
C SER A 712 43.41 -21.72 11.90
N ASN A 713 42.68 -21.67 13.02
CA ASN A 713 42.01 -22.84 13.58
C ASN A 713 40.96 -23.38 12.61
N LEU A 714 40.19 -22.52 11.95
CA LEU A 714 39.21 -22.91 10.95
C LEU A 714 39.85 -23.66 9.77
N ALA A 715 40.92 -23.10 9.20
CA ALA A 715 41.66 -23.73 8.11
C ALA A 715 42.27 -25.07 8.54
N GLU A 716 42.80 -25.14 9.77
CA GLU A 716 43.35 -26.35 10.37
C GLU A 716 42.29 -27.44 10.52
N VAL A 717 41.14 -27.13 11.12
CA VAL A 717 40.02 -28.07 11.31
C VAL A 717 39.52 -28.62 9.98
N CYS A 718 39.36 -27.76 8.96
CA CYS A 718 38.95 -28.21 7.63
C CYS A 718 40.00 -29.16 7.00
N LEU A 719 41.29 -28.81 7.11
CA LEU A 719 42.37 -29.62 6.55
C LEU A 719 42.53 -30.96 7.29
N GLN A 720 42.34 -30.99 8.61
CA GLN A 720 42.37 -32.21 9.41
C GLN A 720 41.24 -33.17 9.03
N GLU A 721 40.01 -32.67 8.85
CA GLU A 721 38.86 -33.52 8.46
C GLU A 721 39.05 -34.07 7.04
N ILE A 722 39.49 -33.25 6.08
CA ILE A 722 39.83 -33.70 4.72
C ILE A 722 40.92 -34.77 4.78
N THR A 723 41.97 -34.55 5.57
CA THR A 723 43.09 -35.49 5.70
C THR A 723 42.63 -36.83 6.27
N LYS A 724 41.83 -36.82 7.33
CA LYS A 724 41.24 -38.01 7.95
C LYS A 724 40.41 -38.81 6.95
N GLN A 725 39.56 -38.14 6.18
CA GLN A 725 38.72 -38.77 5.17
C GLN A 725 39.54 -39.39 4.03
N GLN A 726 40.50 -38.63 3.48
CA GLN A 726 41.34 -39.13 2.38
C GLN A 726 42.26 -40.26 2.82
N LEU A 727 42.77 -40.22 4.06
CA LEU A 727 43.55 -41.30 4.66
C LEU A 727 42.71 -42.58 4.77
N GLN A 728 41.48 -42.51 5.31
CA GLN A 728 40.60 -43.68 5.39
C GLN A 728 40.32 -44.29 4.01
N ARG A 729 40.05 -43.46 2.99
CA ARG A 729 39.84 -43.92 1.60
C ARG A 729 41.09 -44.58 1.02
N LEU A 730 42.28 -44.06 1.33
CA LEU A 730 43.54 -44.59 0.81
C LEU A 730 43.97 -45.88 1.53
N VAL A 731 43.74 -45.96 2.85
CA VAL A 731 43.95 -47.18 3.65
C VAL A 731 43.06 -48.32 3.17
N ARG A 732 41.78 -48.05 2.83
CA ARG A 732 40.90 -49.06 2.21
C ARG A 732 41.46 -49.60 0.89
N LYS A 733 42.18 -48.77 0.13
CA LYS A 733 42.74 -49.15 -1.18
C LYS A 733 44.06 -49.92 -1.07
N PHE A 734 44.99 -49.45 -0.23
CA PHE A 734 46.37 -49.96 -0.20
C PHE A 734 46.73 -50.74 1.08
N GLY A 735 45.89 -50.71 2.11
CA GLY A 735 46.22 -51.24 3.44
C GLY A 735 46.78 -50.17 4.39
N GLN A 736 47.00 -50.53 5.65
CA GLN A 736 47.57 -49.64 6.66
C GLN A 736 49.10 -49.55 6.51
N PRO A 737 49.69 -48.35 6.34
CA PRO A 737 51.15 -48.20 6.25
C PRO A 737 51.80 -48.58 7.58
N THR A 738 52.90 -49.34 7.53
CA THR A 738 53.63 -49.82 8.72
C THR A 738 55.10 -49.42 8.68
N ILE A 739 55.71 -49.31 9.85
CA ILE A 739 57.13 -48.95 10.01
C ILE A 739 57.99 -50.21 9.88
N VAL A 740 59.03 -50.18 9.04
CA VAL A 740 59.87 -51.36 8.76
C VAL A 740 61.15 -51.42 9.61
N SER A 741 61.59 -50.30 10.17
CA SER A 741 62.86 -50.18 10.92
C SER A 741 62.72 -49.35 12.19
N GLY A 742 63.49 -49.70 13.23
CA GLY A 742 63.53 -48.98 14.52
C GLY A 742 62.71 -49.64 15.63
N PRO A 743 62.58 -48.98 16.79
CA PRO A 743 61.89 -49.52 17.97
C PRO A 743 60.37 -49.70 17.77
N HIS A 744 59.77 -48.99 16.80
CA HIS A 744 58.35 -49.03 16.46
C HIS A 744 58.04 -49.94 15.26
N ARG A 745 58.89 -50.95 14.99
CA ARG A 745 58.72 -51.84 13.84
C ARG A 745 57.39 -52.60 13.93
N GLY A 746 56.60 -52.53 12.86
CA GLY A 746 55.27 -53.14 12.77
C GLY A 746 54.13 -52.25 13.26
N GLU A 747 54.43 -51.09 13.85
CA GLU A 747 53.41 -50.10 14.21
C GLU A 747 52.94 -49.32 12.97
N PRO A 748 51.70 -48.76 12.99
CA PRO A 748 51.21 -47.92 11.91
C PRO A 748 52.04 -46.64 11.74
N ALA A 749 52.51 -46.36 10.53
CA ALA A 749 53.22 -45.11 10.23
C ALA A 749 52.21 -43.94 10.14
N SER A 750 52.52 -42.81 10.78
CA SER A 750 51.68 -41.60 10.72
C SER A 750 52.17 -40.60 9.67
N LEU A 751 51.22 -39.97 8.96
CA LEU A 751 51.45 -38.69 8.27
C LEU A 751 51.65 -37.59 9.33
N VAL A 752 52.50 -36.62 9.02
CA VAL A 752 52.60 -35.34 9.73
C VAL A 752 52.42 -34.21 8.71
N ILE A 753 51.48 -33.30 8.98
CA ILE A 753 51.35 -32.07 8.18
C ILE A 753 51.99 -30.94 8.97
N LEU A 754 53.01 -30.32 8.38
CA LEU A 754 53.71 -29.17 8.91
C LEU A 754 53.17 -27.91 8.22
N ALA A 755 52.40 -27.11 8.96
CA ALA A 755 51.97 -25.79 8.51
C ALA A 755 53.15 -24.83 8.47
N MET A 756 53.25 -24.07 7.39
CA MET A 756 54.29 -23.10 7.12
C MET A 756 53.67 -21.71 6.90
N GLY A 757 54.50 -20.70 6.63
CA GLY A 757 54.03 -19.38 6.23
C GLY A 757 53.06 -18.75 7.23
N LYS A 758 51.95 -18.21 6.74
CA LYS A 758 50.93 -17.55 7.58
C LYS A 758 50.15 -18.54 8.45
N LEU A 759 49.88 -19.75 7.93
CA LEU A 759 49.17 -20.78 8.68
C LEU A 759 50.00 -21.30 9.86
N GLY A 760 51.30 -21.50 9.63
CA GLY A 760 52.24 -21.90 10.68
C GLY A 760 52.39 -20.82 11.77
N GLY A 761 52.43 -19.55 11.36
CA GLY A 761 52.46 -18.39 12.25
C GLY A 761 51.12 -18.02 12.92
N GLN A 762 50.03 -18.73 12.62
CA GLN A 762 48.67 -18.40 13.08
C GLN A 762 48.23 -16.97 12.71
N GLU A 763 48.62 -16.50 11.53
CA GLU A 763 48.33 -15.17 10.98
C GLU A 763 47.62 -15.16 9.60
N PRO A 764 46.76 -16.13 9.24
CA PRO A 764 46.06 -16.08 7.96
C PRO A 764 44.96 -14.99 7.95
N ASN A 765 44.74 -14.38 6.80
CA ASN A 765 43.58 -13.54 6.50
C ASN A 765 42.52 -14.33 5.69
N TYR A 766 41.36 -13.73 5.42
CA TYR A 766 40.22 -14.39 4.73
C TYR A 766 40.55 -15.01 3.36
N HIS A 767 41.63 -14.56 2.70
CA HIS A 767 42.06 -15.00 1.37
C HIS A 767 43.49 -15.57 1.39
N SER A 768 43.99 -16.01 2.54
CA SER A 768 45.35 -16.53 2.62
C SER A 768 45.46 -17.95 2.08
N ASP A 769 46.55 -18.19 1.34
CA ASP A 769 47.00 -19.51 0.97
C ASP A 769 47.45 -20.29 2.22
N LEU A 770 47.32 -21.61 2.15
CA LEU A 770 47.71 -22.56 3.19
C LEU A 770 49.03 -23.22 2.78
N ASP A 771 50.13 -22.68 3.29
CA ASP A 771 51.44 -23.26 3.07
C ASP A 771 51.63 -24.52 3.95
N VAL A 772 51.94 -25.66 3.34
CA VAL A 772 52.13 -26.93 4.07
C VAL A 772 53.31 -27.75 3.56
N VAL A 773 53.89 -28.58 4.42
CA VAL A 773 54.84 -29.62 4.06
C VAL A 773 54.34 -30.96 4.59
N PHE A 774 54.30 -31.98 3.72
CA PHE A 774 53.90 -33.32 4.11
C PHE A 774 55.12 -34.12 4.54
N LEU A 775 55.11 -34.60 5.78
CA LEU A 775 56.14 -35.46 6.36
C LEU A 775 55.50 -36.79 6.78
N TYR A 776 56.30 -37.83 6.96
CA TYR A 776 55.85 -39.08 7.57
C TYR A 776 56.92 -39.68 8.49
N GLU A 777 56.48 -40.46 9.47
CA GLU A 777 57.29 -40.89 10.60
C GLU A 777 58.55 -41.69 10.21
N ALA A 778 58.39 -42.73 9.40
CA ALA A 778 59.50 -43.61 9.01
C ALA A 778 59.22 -44.36 7.69
N GLU A 779 60.29 -44.84 7.06
CA GLU A 779 60.22 -45.68 5.87
C GLU A 779 59.56 -47.03 6.17
N GLY A 780 58.86 -47.56 5.16
CA GLY A 780 58.21 -48.84 5.26
C GLY A 780 57.42 -49.23 4.02
N ASN A 781 56.72 -50.37 4.12
CA ASN A 781 55.93 -50.92 3.03
C ASN A 781 54.50 -51.17 3.51
N THR A 782 53.55 -50.81 2.66
CA THR A 782 52.12 -51.03 2.82
C THR A 782 51.68 -52.15 1.89
N VAL A 783 50.97 -53.13 2.43
CA VAL A 783 50.46 -54.28 1.65
C VAL A 783 48.95 -54.34 1.78
N ALA A 784 48.25 -54.39 0.65
CA ALA A 784 46.80 -54.54 0.63
C ALA A 784 46.40 -55.96 1.07
N THR A 785 45.62 -56.07 2.15
CA THR A 785 44.99 -57.31 2.60
C THR A 785 43.52 -57.33 2.18
N GLU A 786 43.23 -57.52 0.88
CA GLU A 786 41.88 -57.84 0.38
C GLU A 786 41.86 -59.27 -0.19
N PRO A 787 40.86 -60.12 0.17
CA PRO A 787 40.72 -61.45 -0.43
C PRO A 787 40.39 -61.33 -1.92
N GLY A 788 41.26 -61.87 -2.80
CA GLY A 788 40.97 -62.06 -4.23
C GLY A 788 41.52 -61.01 -5.21
N LYS A 789 42.28 -60.00 -4.78
CA LYS A 789 43.04 -59.09 -5.66
C LYS A 789 44.55 -59.37 -5.61
N PRO A 790 45.30 -59.11 -6.70
CA PRO A 790 46.77 -59.22 -6.67
C PRO A 790 47.38 -58.27 -5.64
N VAL A 791 48.36 -58.77 -4.89
CA VAL A 791 49.05 -58.03 -3.82
C VAL A 791 49.86 -56.89 -4.43
N SER A 792 49.36 -55.65 -4.36
CA SER A 792 50.14 -54.45 -4.68
C SER A 792 50.81 -53.94 -3.40
N ALA A 793 52.14 -54.09 -3.30
CA ALA A 793 52.92 -53.46 -2.24
C ALA A 793 53.30 -52.02 -2.68
N THR A 794 53.17 -51.05 -1.77
CA THR A 794 53.60 -49.66 -2.02
C THR A 794 54.50 -49.19 -0.88
N THR A 795 55.45 -48.31 -1.18
CA THR A 795 56.31 -47.72 -0.14
C THR A 795 55.55 -46.64 0.62
N ASN A 796 55.93 -46.39 1.88
CA ASN A 796 55.37 -45.29 2.67
C ASN A 796 55.52 -43.94 1.94
N GLN A 797 56.67 -43.70 1.29
CA GLN A 797 56.89 -42.49 0.48
C GLN A 797 55.84 -42.31 -0.62
N HIS A 798 55.54 -43.38 -1.37
CA HIS A 798 54.53 -43.35 -2.43
C HIS A 798 53.12 -43.19 -1.84
N PHE A 799 52.79 -43.94 -0.79
CA PHE A 799 51.50 -43.85 -0.09
C PHE A 799 51.21 -42.44 0.42
N PHE A 800 52.14 -41.82 1.14
CA PHE A 800 51.94 -40.48 1.70
C PHE A 800 52.04 -39.38 0.65
N SER A 801 52.80 -39.59 -0.44
CA SER A 801 52.78 -38.66 -1.59
C SER A 801 51.43 -38.70 -2.31
N GLU A 802 50.84 -39.88 -2.52
CA GLU A 802 49.48 -40.03 -3.06
C GLU A 802 48.43 -39.40 -2.15
N LEU A 803 48.56 -39.57 -0.82
CA LEU A 803 47.69 -38.91 0.15
C LEU A 803 47.79 -37.38 0.05
N GLY A 804 49.01 -36.84 0.01
CA GLY A 804 49.23 -35.40 -0.17
C GLY A 804 48.62 -34.87 -1.47
N GLN A 805 48.76 -35.60 -2.59
CA GLN A 805 48.15 -35.21 -3.87
C GLN A 805 46.62 -35.19 -3.81
N ARG A 806 46.00 -36.15 -3.12
CA ARG A 806 44.54 -36.18 -2.91
C ARG A 806 44.06 -35.01 -2.07
N ILE A 807 44.78 -34.69 -0.98
CA ILE A 807 44.47 -33.54 -0.13
C ILE A 807 44.55 -32.25 -0.94
N ILE A 808 45.65 -32.03 -1.67
CA ILE A 808 45.80 -30.85 -2.56
C ILE A 808 44.66 -30.77 -3.56
N ARG A 809 44.31 -31.89 -4.20
CA ARG A 809 43.25 -31.93 -5.19
C ARG A 809 41.90 -31.50 -4.61
N VAL A 810 41.51 -32.04 -3.45
CA VAL A 810 40.24 -31.71 -2.79
C VAL A 810 40.21 -30.26 -2.35
N VAL A 811 41.29 -29.77 -1.73
CA VAL A 811 41.34 -28.40 -1.21
C VAL A 811 41.37 -27.35 -2.33
N ASN A 812 42.11 -27.61 -3.40
CA ASN A 812 42.27 -26.69 -4.53
C ASN A 812 41.21 -26.83 -5.63
N GLN A 813 40.26 -27.77 -5.49
CA GLN A 813 39.20 -27.97 -6.47
C GLN A 813 38.38 -26.69 -6.61
N LEU A 814 38.21 -26.21 -7.86
CA LEU A 814 37.29 -25.14 -8.17
C LEU A 814 35.95 -25.76 -8.55
N GLY A 815 35.08 -25.92 -7.55
CA GLY A 815 33.77 -26.53 -7.68
C GLY A 815 32.64 -25.50 -7.88
N PRO A 816 31.37 -25.95 -7.88
CA PRO A 816 30.21 -25.07 -7.95
C PRO A 816 30.09 -24.11 -6.75
N TYR A 817 30.72 -24.44 -5.62
CA TYR A 817 30.78 -23.64 -4.39
C TYR A 817 32.03 -22.75 -4.32
N GLY A 818 32.78 -22.63 -5.41
CA GLY A 818 34.08 -21.96 -5.46
C GLY A 818 35.22 -22.87 -4.98
N ARG A 819 36.30 -22.26 -4.51
CA ARG A 819 37.49 -22.95 -3.99
C ARG A 819 37.51 -22.89 -2.45
N LEU A 820 37.75 -24.03 -1.79
CA LEU A 820 37.77 -24.09 -0.32
C LEU A 820 38.98 -23.32 0.24
N TYR A 821 40.20 -23.69 -0.16
CA TYR A 821 41.42 -22.93 0.14
C TYR A 821 42.44 -23.10 -0.98
N GLU A 822 43.51 -22.31 -0.96
CA GLU A 822 44.68 -22.52 -1.80
C GLU A 822 45.77 -23.24 -1.00
N LEU A 823 45.90 -24.56 -1.14
CA LEU A 823 46.94 -25.36 -0.50
C LEU A 823 48.22 -25.34 -1.34
N ASP A 824 49.31 -24.85 -0.75
CA ASP A 824 50.60 -24.69 -1.40
C ASP A 824 51.71 -25.53 -0.73
N PRO A 825 52.21 -26.58 -1.41
CA PRO A 825 53.30 -27.41 -0.90
C PRO A 825 54.71 -26.97 -1.35
N ARG A 826 54.88 -25.74 -1.89
CA ARG A 826 56.15 -25.29 -2.50
C ARG A 826 57.29 -25.09 -1.51
N LEU A 827 57.00 -24.81 -0.24
CA LEU A 827 58.01 -24.60 0.80
C LEU A 827 58.69 -25.90 1.27
N ARG A 828 58.40 -27.04 0.63
CA ARG A 828 59.11 -28.29 0.92
C ARG A 828 60.55 -28.26 0.40
N PRO A 829 61.51 -28.91 1.08
CA PRO A 829 62.93 -28.66 0.84
C PRO A 829 63.43 -29.06 -0.56
N THR A 830 62.83 -30.07 -1.19
CA THR A 830 63.19 -30.46 -2.57
C THR A 830 62.51 -29.62 -3.67
N GLY A 831 61.77 -28.57 -3.28
CA GLY A 831 60.94 -27.76 -4.17
C GLY A 831 59.98 -28.61 -5.01
N LYS A 832 59.61 -28.13 -6.20
CA LYS A 832 58.68 -28.81 -7.12
C LYS A 832 59.18 -30.17 -7.63
N ASN A 833 60.49 -30.41 -7.62
CA ASN A 833 61.13 -31.54 -8.32
C ASN A 833 61.34 -32.79 -7.46
N GLY A 834 61.16 -32.69 -6.14
CA GLY A 834 61.24 -33.86 -5.25
C GLY A 834 59.88 -34.39 -4.80
N PRO A 835 59.90 -35.52 -4.06
CA PRO A 835 58.71 -36.20 -3.59
C PRO A 835 57.82 -35.27 -2.77
N LEU A 836 56.50 -35.47 -2.86
CA LEU A 836 55.55 -34.59 -2.18
C LEU A 836 55.57 -34.80 -0.67
N ALA A 837 55.75 -36.05 -0.22
CA ALA A 837 55.94 -36.41 1.17
C ALA A 837 57.35 -36.98 1.42
N VAL A 838 57.97 -36.60 2.53
CA VAL A 838 59.34 -37.02 2.91
C VAL A 838 59.34 -37.61 4.32
N SER A 839 60.14 -38.64 4.57
CA SER A 839 60.33 -39.17 5.93
C SER A 839 60.99 -38.15 6.84
N LEU A 840 60.74 -38.22 8.16
CA LEU A 840 61.41 -37.36 9.14
C LEU A 840 62.95 -37.46 9.05
N GLU A 841 63.48 -38.67 8.86
CA GLU A 841 64.91 -38.89 8.65
C GLU A 841 65.40 -38.25 7.35
N GLY A 842 64.66 -38.39 6.25
CA GLY A 842 64.99 -37.77 4.97
C GLY A 842 64.97 -36.23 5.04
N PHE A 843 64.01 -35.68 5.78
CA PHE A 843 63.89 -34.24 6.04
C PHE A 843 65.06 -33.72 6.86
N GLU A 844 65.44 -34.40 7.95
CA GLU A 844 66.61 -34.04 8.75
C GLU A 844 67.90 -34.13 7.94
N ARG A 845 68.07 -35.20 7.15
CA ARG A 845 69.24 -35.40 6.28
C ARG A 845 69.39 -34.29 5.24
N TYR A 846 68.28 -33.82 4.64
CA TYR A 846 68.31 -32.71 3.69
C TYR A 846 68.94 -31.44 4.31
N PHE A 847 68.52 -31.05 5.50
CA PHE A 847 69.06 -29.85 6.16
C PHE A 847 70.44 -30.08 6.78
N LYS A 848 70.84 -31.33 7.03
CA LYS A 848 72.18 -31.64 7.53
C LYS A 848 73.22 -31.61 6.41
N ASP A 849 72.95 -32.33 5.33
CA ASP A 849 73.92 -32.70 4.28
C ASP A 849 73.62 -32.08 2.90
N GLY A 850 72.43 -31.50 2.70
CA GLY A 850 71.99 -30.92 1.43
C GLY A 850 72.37 -29.44 1.20
N PRO A 851 71.89 -28.82 0.10
CA PRO A 851 72.25 -27.46 -0.31
C PRO A 851 71.66 -26.32 0.56
N ASP A 852 70.96 -26.67 1.65
CA ASP A 852 70.52 -25.84 2.78
C ASP A 852 70.65 -24.32 2.58
N GLN A 853 69.62 -23.70 1.98
CA GLN A 853 69.59 -22.26 1.79
C GLN A 853 69.04 -21.58 3.05
N LEU A 854 69.64 -20.46 3.46
CA LEU A 854 69.28 -19.76 4.71
C LEU A 854 67.79 -19.41 4.79
N TRP A 855 67.15 -19.08 3.66
CA TRP A 855 65.72 -18.74 3.62
C TRP A 855 64.82 -19.95 3.94
N GLU A 856 65.24 -21.18 3.63
CA GLU A 856 64.49 -22.40 3.96
C GLU A 856 64.42 -22.59 5.49
N ARG A 857 65.55 -22.35 6.17
CA ARG A 857 65.60 -22.35 7.65
C ARG A 857 64.80 -21.20 8.26
N GLN A 858 64.84 -20.01 7.65
CA GLN A 858 64.00 -18.88 8.09
C GLN A 858 62.51 -19.20 7.96
N ALA A 859 62.10 -19.88 6.89
CA ALA A 859 60.72 -20.32 6.73
C ALA A 859 60.29 -21.32 7.82
N LEU A 860 61.21 -22.20 8.26
CA LEU A 860 60.96 -23.15 9.34
C LEU A 860 60.73 -22.49 10.71
N CYS A 861 61.13 -21.24 10.92
CA CYS A 861 60.85 -20.54 12.18
C CYS A 861 59.34 -20.37 12.44
N LYS A 862 58.50 -20.40 11.40
CA LYS A 862 57.04 -20.38 11.52
C LYS A 862 56.42 -21.77 11.48
N ALA A 863 57.21 -22.83 11.38
CA ALA A 863 56.69 -24.17 11.16
C ALA A 863 56.00 -24.72 12.41
N ARG A 864 54.79 -25.27 12.24
CA ARG A 864 53.98 -25.88 13.31
C ARG A 864 53.30 -27.14 12.81
N THR A 865 53.27 -28.20 13.62
CA THR A 865 52.51 -29.40 13.26
C THR A 865 51.03 -29.19 13.48
N ILE A 866 50.23 -29.59 12.48
CA ILE A 866 48.76 -29.42 12.49
C ILE A 866 47.99 -30.73 12.30
N TYR A 867 48.68 -31.84 11.98
CA TYR A 867 48.10 -33.17 11.85
C TYR A 867 49.15 -34.24 12.12
N GLY A 868 48.74 -35.38 12.69
CA GLY A 868 49.56 -36.57 12.92
C GLY A 868 49.40 -37.14 14.34
N SER A 869 49.93 -38.34 14.60
CA SER A 869 49.96 -38.90 15.96
C SER A 869 50.76 -38.01 16.92
N ALA A 870 50.43 -38.02 18.21
CA ALA A 870 51.12 -37.18 19.20
C ALA A 870 52.64 -37.42 19.20
N ALA A 871 53.06 -38.69 19.05
CA ALA A 871 54.47 -39.05 18.94
C ALA A 871 55.12 -38.51 17.65
N ALA A 872 54.46 -38.66 16.49
CA ALA A 872 55.00 -38.19 15.22
C ALA A 872 55.07 -36.66 15.14
N GLN A 873 54.09 -35.95 15.72
CA GLN A 873 54.11 -34.49 15.81
C GLN A 873 55.27 -34.00 16.70
N GLN A 874 55.47 -34.60 17.88
CA GLN A 874 56.58 -34.26 18.77
C GLN A 874 57.94 -34.55 18.11
N ALA A 875 58.06 -35.67 17.39
CA ALA A 875 59.27 -36.02 16.64
C ALA A 875 59.55 -34.98 15.54
N ALA A 876 58.54 -34.61 14.75
CA ALA A 876 58.66 -33.59 13.71
C ALA A 876 59.07 -32.22 14.27
N GLN A 877 58.42 -31.76 15.34
CA GLN A 877 58.78 -30.50 16.00
C GLN A 877 60.21 -30.52 16.55
N SER A 878 60.64 -31.67 17.10
CA SER A 878 62.01 -31.85 17.59
C SER A 878 63.04 -31.77 16.46
N VAL A 879 62.74 -32.38 15.30
CA VAL A 879 63.57 -32.29 14.10
C VAL A 879 63.63 -30.86 13.58
N VAL A 880 62.49 -30.16 13.46
CA VAL A 880 62.44 -28.75 13.05
C VAL A 880 63.25 -27.87 13.99
N ARG A 881 63.09 -28.03 15.31
CA ARG A 881 63.85 -27.28 16.31
C ARG A 881 65.34 -27.55 16.21
N ARG A 882 65.74 -28.80 16.00
CA ARG A 882 67.14 -29.20 15.78
C ARG A 882 67.69 -28.54 14.53
N ILE A 883 66.96 -28.55 13.42
CA ILE A 883 67.35 -27.87 12.18
C ILE A 883 67.53 -26.37 12.43
N ILE A 884 66.66 -25.72 13.19
CA ILE A 884 66.80 -24.27 13.45
C ILE A 884 68.02 -23.97 14.35
N LEU A 885 68.33 -24.83 15.33
CA LEU A 885 69.29 -24.54 16.40
C LEU A 885 70.68 -25.19 16.26
N ASP A 886 70.82 -26.32 15.58
CA ASP A 886 72.05 -27.15 15.63
C ASP A 886 73.25 -26.58 14.86
N ARG A 887 73.04 -25.63 13.94
CA ARG A 887 74.16 -24.95 13.28
C ARG A 887 74.54 -23.72 14.11
N PRO A 888 75.65 -23.75 14.88
CA PRO A 888 76.13 -22.56 15.57
C PRO A 888 76.40 -21.46 14.54
N TRP A 889 75.98 -20.24 14.84
CA TRP A 889 76.28 -19.07 14.01
C TRP A 889 77.79 -18.97 13.79
N LYS A 890 78.25 -19.32 12.59
CA LYS A 890 79.63 -19.13 12.18
C LYS A 890 79.76 -17.74 11.60
N SER A 891 80.09 -16.76 12.43
CA SER A 891 80.72 -15.53 11.94
C SER A 891 81.99 -15.96 11.19
N ARG A 892 82.00 -15.92 9.86
CA ARG A 892 83.23 -16.03 9.10
C ARG A 892 83.41 -14.81 8.22
N ARG A 893 84.23 -13.91 8.78
CA ARG A 893 85.31 -13.11 8.17
C ARG A 893 84.96 -12.22 6.96
N ALA A 894 85.49 -10.99 7.07
CA ALA A 894 85.89 -10.13 5.96
C ALA A 894 86.53 -10.89 4.78
#